data_AF-A0AA96SXU9-F1
#
_entry.id   AF-A0AA96SXU9-F1
#
_cell.length_a   1.000
_cell.length_b   1.000
_cell.length_c   1.000
_cell.angle_alpha   90.00
_cell.angle_beta   90.00
_cell.angle_gamma   90.00
#
_symmetry.space_group_name_H-M   'P 1'
#
loop_
_entity.id
_entity.type
_entity.pdbx_description
1 polymer ?
#
loop_
_entity_poly.entity_id
_entity_poly.type
_entity_poly.pdbx_seq_one_letter_code
_entity_poly.pdbx_strand_id
1 'polypeptide(L)'
;MSLYSDYLAEIESRKAQNLAPKPIDDGALTGEIIALIKDSGSEYRADALKFFIYNTLPGTTSAAGVKAAFLKEIILGEAIVPEITPTFALELLSHMKGGPSIGVLLDVTLGSDAGLAKQAGEVLKTQFFLYDADMFRLRDAFKAGNAVAKGVLESYAKAEFFTKLPDVADEIKVVTYVAAEGDISTDLLSPGNQAHSRSDRELHGQCMMTPQAQQEIVALQKQHPDKRVMMIAEKGTMGVGSSRMSGVNNVALWTGKPASPYVPFVNFAPIVAGTNGISPIFATTVDVTGGIGVNLKNWVKKLDADGKPILNNDGNPVLEQKFAVDTGTVLTLDAKGKKLRDENGKELVDVAAAFTPQKMEFMKAGSSYAIVFGKKLQTFAAETLGVEPTPVFAPNKEISVEGQGLTAVEKIFNRNAVGVLGGKVLHAGSDVRVKVNIVGSQDTTGLMTAQELEAMAATVISPIVDGAYQSGCHTASVWDKKAQVNIPKLMSFMNNFGVITARDPKGSYHAMTDVIHKVLNDITVDDWAIIIGGDSHTRMSKGVAFGADSGTVALALATGEATMPIPQSVKVTFKGAMQPHMDFRDVVHATQAQMLKQCGDNVFQGRIIEVHLGTLLADQAFTFTDWTAEMKAKASICISQDDTLIESLEIAKSRIQIMIDKGMDNAAQTLKGLIAKADARIAEIRSGEKPALTPDANAKYFAEVVVDLDIIDEPMIADPDVNNADVSRRYTHDTIRPISYYGGTKKVDLGFVGSCMVHKGDMKIVAQMLKNIEKTEGKVAFNAPLVVAAPTYNIIDELKAEGDWEILQKYSGFEFDDVKPKTANRTAYENILYLERPGCNLCMGNQEKAEKGDTVLATSTRLFQGRVVEDTAEKKGESLLASTPVVVLSAILGRTPSAEEYKAAVEGIDLTKFAPPKIGAMGASVHY
;
A
#
# COMPACT_ATOMS: atom_id res chain seq x y z
N MET A 1 -37.91 -8.17 13.68
CA MET A 1 -37.68 -8.37 12.24
C MET A 1 -36.63 -9.45 12.11
N SER A 2 -36.73 -10.32 11.10
CA SER A 2 -35.71 -11.34 10.84
C SER A 2 -34.53 -10.71 10.06
N LEU A 3 -33.35 -11.33 10.10
CA LEU A 3 -32.19 -10.83 9.35
C LEU A 3 -32.49 -10.78 7.85
N TYR A 4 -33.27 -11.73 7.34
CA TYR A 4 -33.70 -11.74 5.94
C TYR A 4 -34.60 -10.53 5.61
N SER A 5 -35.53 -10.15 6.49
CA SER A 5 -36.36 -8.96 6.27
C SER A 5 -35.55 -7.66 6.29
N ASP A 6 -34.53 -7.58 7.15
CA ASP A 6 -33.60 -6.45 7.18
C ASP A 6 -32.75 -6.40 5.88
N TYR A 7 -32.36 -7.56 5.37
CA TYR A 7 -31.64 -7.68 4.10
C TYR A 7 -32.49 -7.26 2.90
N LEU A 8 -33.77 -7.62 2.85
CA LEU A 8 -34.69 -7.14 1.81
C LEU A 8 -34.85 -5.62 1.87
N ALA A 9 -34.94 -5.03 3.07
CA ALA A 9 -34.97 -3.59 3.24
C ALA A 9 -33.67 -2.91 2.78
N GLU A 10 -32.50 -3.53 3.03
CA GLU A 10 -31.22 -3.06 2.49
C GLU A 10 -31.22 -3.09 0.96
N ILE A 11 -31.73 -4.16 0.35
CA ILE A 11 -31.83 -4.28 -1.11
C ILE A 11 -32.66 -3.14 -1.70
N GLU A 12 -33.83 -2.82 -1.13
CA GLU A 12 -34.65 -1.70 -1.61
C GLU A 12 -33.95 -0.34 -1.46
N SER A 13 -33.22 -0.14 -0.36
CA SER A 13 -32.39 1.06 -0.15
C SER A 13 -31.25 1.18 -1.17
N ARG A 14 -30.61 0.06 -1.51
CA ARG A 14 -29.53 -0.01 -2.50
C ARG A 14 -30.03 0.21 -3.92
N LYS A 15 -31.22 -0.29 -4.26
CA LYS A 15 -31.85 -0.05 -5.58
C LYS A 15 -32.04 1.44 -5.86
N ALA A 16 -32.38 2.24 -4.84
CA ALA A 16 -32.49 3.71 -4.99
C ALA A 16 -31.17 4.39 -5.39
N GLN A 17 -30.03 3.70 -5.22
CA GLN A 17 -28.69 4.15 -5.60
C GLN A 17 -28.15 3.43 -6.85
N ASN A 18 -29.00 2.68 -7.57
CA ASN A 18 -28.62 1.82 -8.69
C ASN A 18 -27.54 0.78 -8.34
N LEU A 19 -27.63 0.21 -7.14
CA LEU A 19 -26.73 -0.85 -6.65
C LEU A 19 -27.47 -2.19 -6.58
N ALA A 20 -26.76 -3.29 -6.84
CA ALA A 20 -27.29 -4.62 -6.60
C ALA A 20 -27.28 -4.98 -5.09
N PRO A 21 -27.88 -6.12 -4.70
CA PRO A 21 -27.80 -6.63 -3.34
C PRO A 21 -26.34 -6.74 -2.87
N LYS A 22 -26.07 -6.27 -1.66
CA LYS A 22 -24.74 -6.39 -1.07
C LYS A 22 -24.38 -7.87 -0.90
N PRO A 23 -23.14 -8.29 -1.23
CA PRO A 23 -22.72 -9.68 -1.02
C PRO A 23 -22.81 -10.08 0.45
N ILE A 24 -23.26 -11.30 0.72
CA ILE A 24 -23.55 -11.82 2.06
C ILE A 24 -22.27 -12.42 2.64
N ASP A 25 -21.76 -11.83 3.72
CA ASP A 25 -20.64 -12.33 4.54
C ASP A 25 -21.08 -12.90 5.90
N ASP A 26 -22.34 -12.69 6.30
CA ASP A 26 -22.89 -13.10 7.60
C ASP A 26 -23.52 -14.51 7.59
N GLY A 27 -23.05 -15.35 8.50
CA GLY A 27 -23.51 -16.73 8.67
C GLY A 27 -24.93 -16.85 9.24
N ALA A 28 -25.38 -15.93 10.08
CA ALA A 28 -26.72 -16.00 10.67
C ALA A 28 -27.80 -15.71 9.60
N LEU A 29 -27.59 -14.68 8.77
CA LEU A 29 -28.41 -14.40 7.59
C LEU A 29 -28.40 -15.58 6.62
N THR A 30 -27.23 -16.17 6.36
CA THR A 30 -27.11 -17.36 5.51
C THR A 30 -27.93 -18.54 6.06
N GLY A 31 -27.96 -18.71 7.39
CA GLY A 31 -28.80 -19.70 8.07
C GLY A 31 -30.30 -19.48 7.85
N GLU A 32 -30.78 -18.23 7.96
CA GLU A 32 -32.18 -17.89 7.64
C GLU A 32 -32.51 -18.17 6.16
N ILE A 33 -31.60 -17.83 5.24
CA ILE A 33 -31.74 -18.12 3.81
C ILE A 33 -31.89 -19.63 3.57
N ILE A 34 -31.08 -20.46 4.22
CA ILE A 34 -31.18 -21.92 4.11
C ILE A 34 -32.51 -22.43 4.65
N ALA A 35 -33.02 -21.88 5.75
CA ALA A 35 -34.35 -22.25 6.27
C ALA A 35 -35.46 -21.96 5.25
N LEU A 36 -35.39 -20.82 4.55
CA LEU A 36 -36.32 -20.48 3.47
C LEU A 36 -36.17 -21.40 2.24
N ILE A 37 -34.95 -21.87 1.93
CA ILE A 37 -34.71 -22.83 0.85
C ILE A 37 -35.35 -24.20 1.18
N LYS A 38 -35.25 -24.63 2.44
CA LYS A 38 -35.81 -25.90 2.94
C LYS A 38 -37.35 -25.86 3.01
N ASP A 39 -37.96 -24.68 3.18
CA ASP A 39 -39.41 -24.51 3.14
C ASP A 39 -39.94 -24.37 1.69
N SER A 40 -40.41 -25.47 1.11
CA SER A 40 -40.98 -25.49 -0.24
C SER A 40 -42.21 -24.60 -0.43
N GLY A 41 -42.90 -24.22 0.66
CA GLY A 41 -44.09 -23.35 0.62
C GLY A 41 -43.76 -21.86 0.73
N SER A 42 -42.49 -21.50 0.98
CA SER A 42 -42.09 -20.11 1.16
C SER A 42 -42.17 -19.31 -0.13
N GLU A 43 -42.83 -18.14 -0.08
CA GLU A 43 -42.86 -17.18 -1.19
C GLU A 43 -41.48 -16.63 -1.54
N TYR A 44 -40.54 -16.63 -0.58
CA TYR A 44 -39.19 -16.11 -0.74
C TYR A 44 -38.19 -17.14 -1.25
N ARG A 45 -38.59 -18.42 -1.40
CA ARG A 45 -37.68 -19.52 -1.72
C ARG A 45 -36.84 -19.27 -2.98
N ALA A 46 -37.46 -18.72 -4.03
CA ALA A 46 -36.79 -18.47 -5.30
C ALA A 46 -35.67 -17.43 -5.18
N ASP A 47 -35.87 -16.37 -4.41
CA ASP A 47 -34.85 -15.35 -4.20
C ASP A 47 -33.80 -15.82 -3.19
N ALA A 48 -34.19 -16.56 -2.15
CA ALA A 48 -33.27 -17.22 -1.22
C ALA A 48 -32.28 -18.14 -1.97
N LEU A 49 -32.75 -18.94 -2.93
CA LEU A 49 -31.89 -19.74 -3.80
C LEU A 49 -30.90 -18.88 -4.60
N LYS A 50 -31.36 -17.77 -5.19
CA LYS A 50 -30.47 -16.86 -5.94
C LYS A 50 -29.40 -16.25 -5.05
N PHE A 51 -29.77 -15.78 -3.85
CA PHE A 51 -28.82 -15.19 -2.91
C PHE A 51 -27.80 -16.20 -2.40
N PHE A 52 -28.25 -17.43 -2.09
CA PHE A 52 -27.36 -18.52 -1.69
C PHE A 52 -26.35 -18.88 -2.79
N ILE A 53 -26.82 -19.04 -4.03
CA ILE A 53 -25.98 -19.47 -5.15
C ILE A 53 -25.03 -18.35 -5.60
N TYR A 54 -25.55 -17.15 -5.85
CA TYR A 54 -24.85 -16.09 -6.59
C TYR A 54 -24.39 -14.90 -5.74
N ASN A 55 -24.78 -14.81 -4.48
CA ASN A 55 -24.52 -13.62 -3.67
C ASN A 55 -23.91 -13.89 -2.29
N THR A 56 -23.62 -15.15 -1.95
CA THR A 56 -22.97 -15.54 -0.70
C THR A 56 -21.46 -15.64 -0.90
N LEU A 57 -20.70 -14.86 -0.13
CA LEU A 57 -19.25 -14.74 -0.30
C LEU A 57 -18.51 -16.04 0.10
N PRO A 58 -17.43 -16.39 -0.62
CA PRO A 58 -16.59 -17.55 -0.32
C PRO A 58 -15.52 -17.22 0.75
N GLY A 59 -14.47 -18.04 0.85
CA GLY A 59 -13.34 -17.80 1.74
C GLY A 59 -13.61 -18.21 3.18
N THR A 60 -13.11 -17.44 4.15
CA THR A 60 -13.28 -17.70 5.60
C THR A 60 -14.35 -16.85 6.28
N THR A 61 -15.26 -16.25 5.51
CA THR A 61 -16.42 -15.55 6.08
C THR A 61 -17.32 -16.52 6.87
N SER A 62 -18.10 -16.02 7.82
CA SER A 62 -19.04 -16.88 8.55
C SER A 62 -20.14 -17.43 7.62
N ALA A 63 -20.56 -16.66 6.61
CA ALA A 63 -21.43 -17.12 5.53
C ALA A 63 -20.84 -18.29 4.73
N ALA A 64 -19.55 -18.24 4.38
CA ALA A 64 -18.88 -19.34 3.68
C ALA A 64 -18.89 -20.63 4.50
N GLY A 65 -18.70 -20.56 5.82
CA GLY A 65 -18.79 -21.71 6.71
C GLY A 65 -20.16 -22.38 6.68
N VAL A 66 -21.23 -21.60 6.82
CA VAL A 66 -22.61 -22.08 6.79
C VAL A 66 -22.98 -22.62 5.40
N LYS A 67 -22.59 -21.94 4.33
CA LYS A 67 -22.80 -22.38 2.94
C LYS A 67 -22.11 -23.72 2.67
N ALA A 68 -20.83 -23.86 3.02
CA ALA A 68 -20.08 -25.10 2.80
C ALA A 68 -20.71 -26.28 3.55
N ALA A 69 -21.13 -26.08 4.80
CA ALA A 69 -21.79 -27.12 5.59
C ALA A 69 -23.11 -27.58 4.94
N PHE A 70 -23.94 -26.66 4.46
CA PHE A 70 -25.18 -27.02 3.79
C PHE A 70 -24.96 -27.71 2.43
N LEU A 71 -23.95 -27.28 1.67
CA LEU A 71 -23.56 -27.98 0.44
C LEU A 71 -23.09 -29.41 0.73
N LYS A 72 -22.43 -29.65 1.87
CA LYS A 72 -22.06 -31.01 2.32
C LYS A 72 -23.30 -31.87 2.58
N GLU A 73 -24.31 -31.35 3.28
CA GLU A 73 -25.59 -32.07 3.51
C GLU A 73 -26.21 -32.52 2.19
N ILE A 74 -26.20 -31.65 1.17
CA ILE A 74 -26.72 -31.95 -0.17
C ILE A 74 -25.89 -33.04 -0.87
N ILE A 75 -24.56 -32.96 -0.80
CA ILE A 75 -23.65 -33.94 -1.42
C ILE A 75 -23.84 -35.33 -0.81
N LEU A 76 -24.04 -35.40 0.52
CA LEU A 76 -24.25 -36.65 1.24
C LEU A 76 -25.71 -37.17 1.17
N GLY A 77 -26.62 -36.41 0.56
CA GLY A 77 -28.04 -36.77 0.46
C GLY A 77 -28.83 -36.59 1.75
N GLU A 78 -28.28 -35.89 2.74
CA GLU A 78 -28.92 -35.55 4.01
C GLU A 78 -29.97 -34.44 3.83
N ALA A 79 -29.78 -33.58 2.83
CA ALA A 79 -30.74 -32.57 2.40
C ALA A 79 -30.98 -32.66 0.89
N ILE A 80 -32.23 -32.43 0.45
CA ILE A 80 -32.59 -32.46 -0.98
C ILE A 80 -33.10 -31.08 -1.38
N VAL A 81 -32.40 -30.44 -2.31
CA VAL A 81 -32.79 -29.19 -2.96
C VAL A 81 -32.80 -29.44 -4.47
N PRO A 82 -33.98 -29.52 -5.13
CA PRO A 82 -34.06 -29.88 -6.56
C PRO A 82 -33.17 -29.04 -7.49
N GLU A 83 -32.96 -27.78 -7.15
CA GLU A 83 -32.15 -26.82 -7.91
C GLU A 83 -30.64 -26.97 -7.67
N ILE A 84 -30.23 -27.69 -6.61
CA ILE A 84 -28.83 -27.92 -6.26
C ILE A 84 -28.57 -29.42 -6.16
N THR A 85 -28.17 -30.01 -7.28
CA THR A 85 -27.75 -31.42 -7.32
C THR A 85 -26.41 -31.63 -6.60
N PRO A 86 -26.06 -32.86 -6.17
CA PRO A 86 -24.74 -33.14 -5.58
C PRO A 86 -23.57 -32.69 -6.47
N THR A 87 -23.66 -32.88 -7.79
CA THR A 87 -22.65 -32.40 -8.74
C THR A 87 -22.57 -30.88 -8.78
N PHE A 88 -23.71 -30.18 -8.77
CA PHE A 88 -23.70 -28.72 -8.73
C PHE A 88 -23.22 -28.19 -7.38
N ALA A 89 -23.49 -28.87 -6.27
CA ALA A 89 -22.94 -28.52 -4.96
C ALA A 89 -21.40 -28.64 -4.93
N LEU A 90 -20.84 -29.68 -5.56
CA LEU A 90 -19.39 -29.82 -5.74
C LEU A 90 -18.81 -28.70 -6.62
N GLU A 91 -19.51 -28.29 -7.68
CA GLU A 91 -19.14 -27.13 -8.48
C GLU A 91 -19.14 -25.84 -7.65
N LEU A 92 -20.18 -25.58 -6.86
CA LEU A 92 -20.25 -24.41 -5.97
C LEU A 92 -19.10 -24.40 -4.95
N LEU A 93 -18.77 -25.55 -4.36
CA LEU A 93 -17.60 -25.67 -3.47
C LEU A 93 -16.29 -25.32 -4.19
N SER A 94 -16.13 -25.72 -5.46
CA SER A 94 -14.92 -25.40 -6.24
C SER A 94 -14.72 -23.90 -6.46
N HIS A 95 -15.81 -23.13 -6.53
CA HIS A 95 -15.79 -21.68 -6.68
C HIS A 95 -15.64 -20.94 -5.35
N MET A 96 -15.67 -21.67 -4.21
CA MET A 96 -15.39 -21.11 -2.90
C MET A 96 -13.89 -21.04 -2.57
N LYS A 97 -13.05 -21.68 -3.41
CA LYS A 97 -11.58 -21.59 -3.52
C LYS A 97 -10.75 -22.01 -2.29
N GLY A 98 -11.26 -21.92 -1.06
CA GLY A 98 -10.48 -22.14 0.15
C GLY A 98 -11.31 -22.32 1.43
N GLY A 99 -10.63 -22.62 2.54
CA GLY A 99 -11.21 -22.57 3.89
C GLY A 99 -12.25 -23.67 4.15
N PRO A 100 -13.46 -23.34 4.64
CA PRO A 100 -14.51 -24.32 4.91
C PRO A 100 -14.82 -25.24 3.71
N SER A 101 -14.72 -24.72 2.48
CA SER A 101 -14.94 -25.52 1.27
C SER A 101 -13.92 -26.63 1.10
N ILE A 102 -12.64 -26.37 1.41
CA ILE A 102 -11.56 -27.38 1.39
C ILE A 102 -11.78 -28.42 2.48
N GLY A 103 -12.22 -27.98 3.67
CA GLY A 103 -12.60 -28.90 4.76
C GLY A 103 -13.66 -29.91 4.30
N VAL A 104 -14.72 -29.43 3.66
CA VAL A 104 -15.80 -30.27 3.10
C VAL A 104 -15.27 -31.16 1.96
N LEU A 105 -14.51 -30.61 1.02
CA LEU A 105 -13.96 -31.40 -0.09
C LEU A 105 -13.05 -32.52 0.43
N LEU A 106 -12.23 -32.27 1.44
CA LEU A 106 -11.40 -33.30 2.08
C LEU A 106 -12.24 -34.34 2.82
N ASP A 107 -13.28 -33.92 3.55
CA ASP A 107 -14.18 -34.85 4.23
C ASP A 107 -14.82 -35.84 3.25
N VAL A 108 -15.29 -35.35 2.11
CA VAL A 108 -15.92 -36.20 1.07
C VAL A 108 -14.87 -37.02 0.31
N THR A 109 -13.74 -36.40 -0.07
CA THR A 109 -12.64 -37.07 -0.79
C THR A 109 -12.05 -38.24 0.00
N LEU A 110 -11.99 -38.11 1.32
CA LEU A 110 -11.44 -39.12 2.22
C LEU A 110 -12.53 -40.02 2.85
N GLY A 111 -13.79 -39.86 2.44
CA GLY A 111 -14.94 -40.62 2.92
C GLY A 111 -15.03 -42.05 2.37
N SER A 112 -16.06 -42.77 2.80
CA SER A 112 -16.29 -44.18 2.47
C SER A 112 -17.05 -44.41 1.16
N ASP A 113 -17.82 -43.44 0.67
CA ASP A 113 -18.51 -43.54 -0.63
C ASP A 113 -17.51 -43.33 -1.77
N ALA A 114 -17.15 -44.40 -2.48
CA ALA A 114 -16.14 -44.35 -3.53
C ALA A 114 -16.52 -43.47 -4.73
N GLY A 115 -17.82 -43.31 -5.02
CA GLY A 115 -18.31 -42.49 -6.12
C GLY A 115 -18.15 -41.01 -5.80
N LEU A 116 -18.65 -40.60 -4.63
CA LEU A 116 -18.54 -39.22 -4.14
C LEU A 116 -17.09 -38.84 -3.85
N ALA A 117 -16.31 -39.74 -3.25
CA ALA A 117 -14.89 -39.51 -2.96
C ALA A 117 -14.11 -39.22 -4.25
N LYS A 118 -14.37 -39.95 -5.34
CA LYS A 118 -13.74 -39.70 -6.63
C LYS A 118 -14.15 -38.34 -7.22
N GLN A 119 -15.44 -37.99 -7.18
CA GLN A 119 -15.92 -36.71 -7.71
C GLN A 119 -15.34 -35.52 -6.92
N ALA A 120 -15.37 -35.58 -5.58
CA ALA A 120 -14.77 -34.58 -4.72
C ALA A 120 -13.25 -34.50 -4.91
N GLY A 121 -12.58 -35.64 -5.10
CA GLY A 121 -11.16 -35.69 -5.42
C GLY A 121 -10.81 -34.97 -6.73
N GLU A 122 -11.61 -35.13 -7.79
CA GLU A 122 -11.40 -34.37 -9.04
C GLU A 122 -11.59 -32.86 -8.85
N VAL A 123 -12.54 -32.44 -8.01
CA VAL A 123 -12.70 -31.02 -7.66
C VAL A 123 -11.51 -30.53 -6.83
N LEU A 124 -11.08 -31.29 -5.83
CA LEU A 124 -9.96 -30.92 -4.96
C LEU A 124 -8.67 -30.70 -5.77
N LYS A 125 -8.42 -31.49 -6.81
CA LYS A 125 -7.27 -31.31 -7.72
C LYS A 125 -7.19 -29.94 -8.39
N THR A 126 -8.29 -29.18 -8.48
CA THR A 126 -8.31 -27.83 -9.06
C THR A 126 -8.06 -26.73 -8.01
N GLN A 127 -8.06 -27.09 -6.72
CA GLN A 127 -7.91 -26.16 -5.60
C GLN A 127 -6.44 -26.03 -5.18
N PHE A 128 -6.08 -24.85 -4.64
CA PHE A 128 -4.69 -24.54 -4.26
C PHE A 128 -4.54 -23.86 -2.89
N PHE A 129 -5.60 -23.34 -2.26
CA PHE A 129 -5.54 -22.78 -0.91
C PHE A 129 -5.64 -23.89 0.16
N LEU A 130 -4.70 -24.83 0.13
CA LEU A 130 -4.55 -25.87 1.15
C LEU A 130 -3.45 -25.45 2.13
N TYR A 131 -3.82 -25.34 3.40
CA TYR A 131 -2.86 -25.02 4.47
C TYR A 131 -2.27 -26.30 5.06
N ASP A 132 -1.31 -26.17 5.97
CA ASP A 132 -0.54 -27.30 6.49
C ASP A 132 -1.44 -28.40 7.08
N ALA A 133 -2.51 -28.02 7.80
CA ALA A 133 -3.49 -28.97 8.33
C ALA A 133 -4.21 -29.77 7.22
N ASP A 134 -4.61 -29.11 6.14
CA ASP A 134 -5.28 -29.73 4.98
C ASP A 134 -4.32 -30.67 4.24
N MET A 135 -3.10 -30.21 4.00
CA MET A 135 -2.03 -30.98 3.37
C MET A 135 -1.69 -32.23 4.19
N PHE A 136 -1.58 -32.13 5.52
CA PHE A 136 -1.30 -33.27 6.38
C PHE A 136 -2.40 -34.32 6.37
N ARG A 137 -3.68 -33.93 6.28
CA ARG A 137 -4.78 -34.88 6.08
C ARG A 137 -4.60 -35.71 4.80
N LEU A 138 -4.20 -35.08 3.69
CA LEU A 138 -3.90 -35.79 2.44
C LEU A 138 -2.71 -36.74 2.58
N ARG A 139 -1.62 -36.30 3.21
CA ARG A 139 -0.44 -37.14 3.49
C ARG A 139 -0.81 -38.37 4.32
N ASP A 140 -1.57 -38.17 5.39
CA ASP A 140 -1.89 -39.25 6.32
C ASP A 140 -2.85 -40.26 5.68
N ALA A 141 -3.82 -39.79 4.88
CA ALA A 141 -4.68 -40.66 4.08
C ALA A 141 -3.89 -41.43 3.00
N PHE A 142 -2.94 -40.79 2.34
CA PHE A 142 -2.03 -41.47 1.38
C PHE A 142 -1.21 -42.56 2.06
N LYS A 143 -0.61 -42.27 3.23
CA LYS A 143 0.14 -43.25 4.04
C LYS A 143 -0.74 -44.42 4.50
N ALA A 144 -2.04 -44.18 4.70
CA ALA A 144 -3.03 -45.21 5.00
C ALA A 144 -3.52 -46.00 3.75
N GLY A 145 -2.98 -45.72 2.56
CA GLY A 145 -3.30 -46.44 1.32
C GLY A 145 -4.52 -45.91 0.56
N ASN A 146 -5.01 -44.70 0.85
CA ASN A 146 -6.15 -44.12 0.13
C ASN A 146 -5.76 -43.77 -1.33
N ALA A 147 -6.39 -44.44 -2.29
CA ALA A 147 -6.11 -44.28 -3.72
C ALA A 147 -6.51 -42.90 -4.28
N VAL A 148 -7.57 -42.28 -3.75
CA VAL A 148 -8.01 -40.94 -4.17
C VAL A 148 -7.02 -39.89 -3.68
N ALA A 149 -6.58 -39.99 -2.43
CA ALA A 149 -5.54 -39.11 -1.87
C ALA A 149 -4.23 -39.21 -2.67
N LYS A 150 -3.82 -40.43 -3.05
CA LYS A 150 -2.70 -40.64 -3.97
C LYS A 150 -2.89 -39.89 -5.29
N GLY A 151 -4.05 -40.03 -5.92
CA GLY A 151 -4.35 -39.35 -7.18
C GLY A 151 -4.39 -37.81 -7.07
N VAL A 152 -4.82 -37.27 -5.93
CA VAL A 152 -4.77 -35.82 -5.64
C VAL A 152 -3.33 -35.35 -5.51
N LEU A 153 -2.50 -36.07 -4.74
CA LEU A 153 -1.08 -35.74 -4.59
C LEU A 153 -0.33 -35.83 -5.93
N GLU A 154 -0.60 -36.85 -6.75
CA GLU A 154 0.02 -36.98 -8.08
C GLU A 154 -0.34 -35.81 -9.00
N SER A 155 -1.59 -35.34 -8.92
CA SER A 155 -2.05 -34.14 -9.64
C SER A 155 -1.34 -32.87 -9.15
N TYR A 156 -1.18 -32.71 -7.84
CA TYR A 156 -0.47 -31.56 -7.26
C TYR A 156 1.03 -31.57 -7.56
N ALA A 157 1.70 -32.73 -7.54
CA ALA A 157 3.11 -32.85 -7.90
C ALA A 157 3.38 -32.43 -9.36
N LYS A 158 2.38 -32.58 -10.24
CA LYS A 158 2.37 -32.10 -11.64
C LYS A 158 1.75 -30.71 -11.81
N ALA A 159 1.33 -30.08 -10.71
CA ALA A 159 0.61 -28.82 -10.65
C ALA A 159 -0.55 -28.72 -11.68
N GLU A 160 -1.39 -29.77 -11.77
CA GLU A 160 -2.47 -29.83 -12.77
C GLU A 160 -3.54 -28.73 -12.59
N PHE A 161 -3.71 -28.18 -11.38
CA PHE A 161 -4.56 -27.01 -11.14
C PHE A 161 -4.12 -25.78 -11.97
N PHE A 162 -2.84 -25.71 -12.36
CA PHE A 162 -2.27 -24.65 -13.19
C PHE A 162 -2.02 -25.10 -14.62
N THR A 163 -1.41 -26.28 -14.84
CA THR A 163 -1.02 -26.71 -16.19
C THR A 163 -2.21 -27.01 -17.09
N LYS A 164 -3.38 -27.35 -16.52
CA LYS A 164 -4.64 -27.54 -17.26
C LYS A 164 -5.42 -26.25 -17.53
N LEU A 165 -4.98 -25.10 -17.02
CA LEU A 165 -5.58 -23.82 -17.38
C LEU A 165 -5.25 -23.47 -18.84
N PRO A 166 -6.14 -22.74 -19.54
CA PRO A 166 -5.84 -22.21 -20.86
C PRO A 166 -4.58 -21.33 -20.83
N ASP A 167 -3.76 -21.43 -21.87
CA ASP A 167 -2.62 -20.52 -22.02
C ASP A 167 -3.09 -19.09 -22.32
N VAL A 168 -2.23 -18.12 -22.02
CA VAL A 168 -2.44 -16.72 -22.39
C VAL A 168 -2.49 -16.62 -23.91
N ALA A 169 -3.47 -15.90 -24.44
CA ALA A 169 -3.60 -15.71 -25.88
C ALA A 169 -2.34 -15.04 -26.47
N ASP A 170 -1.85 -15.55 -27.59
CA ASP A 170 -0.70 -14.99 -28.32
C ASP A 170 -0.93 -13.52 -28.69
N GLU A 171 -2.16 -13.17 -29.07
CA GLU A 171 -2.57 -11.81 -29.39
C GLU A 171 -3.78 -11.39 -28.56
N ILE A 172 -3.67 -10.22 -27.92
CA ILE A 172 -4.74 -9.61 -27.15
C ILE A 172 -5.14 -8.31 -27.83
N LYS A 173 -6.33 -8.31 -28.45
CA LYS A 173 -6.89 -7.10 -29.07
C LYS A 173 -7.42 -6.15 -28.00
N VAL A 174 -7.04 -4.88 -28.11
CA VAL A 174 -7.46 -3.84 -27.18
C VAL A 174 -8.07 -2.65 -27.92
N VAL A 175 -8.90 -1.91 -27.21
CA VAL A 175 -9.40 -0.58 -27.59
C VAL A 175 -9.02 0.40 -26.49
N THR A 176 -8.47 1.55 -26.87
CA THR A 176 -7.97 2.56 -25.93
C THR A 176 -9.10 3.39 -25.31
N TYR A 177 -8.94 3.76 -24.05
CA TYR A 177 -9.74 4.77 -23.37
C TYR A 177 -8.81 5.71 -22.60
N VAL A 178 -8.68 6.96 -23.05
CA VAL A 178 -7.86 7.97 -22.38
C VAL A 178 -8.64 8.50 -21.18
N ALA A 179 -8.19 8.15 -19.98
CA ALA A 179 -8.86 8.53 -18.74
C ALA A 179 -8.54 9.97 -18.31
N ALA A 180 -7.29 10.41 -18.52
CA ALA A 180 -6.86 11.80 -18.30
C ALA A 180 -5.50 12.05 -18.99
N GLU A 181 -5.16 13.34 -19.14
CA GLU A 181 -3.81 13.81 -19.50
C GLU A 181 -3.00 14.15 -18.23
N GLY A 182 -1.73 13.76 -18.20
CA GLY A 182 -0.84 13.87 -17.04
C GLY A 182 -0.84 12.62 -16.15
N ASP A 183 -0.15 12.72 -15.01
CA ASP A 183 -0.08 11.62 -14.03
C ASP A 183 -1.48 11.32 -13.46
N ILE A 184 -1.95 10.09 -13.61
CA ILE A 184 -3.19 9.62 -12.98
C ILE A 184 -2.87 9.09 -11.59
N SER A 185 -3.30 9.80 -10.56
CA SER A 185 -3.14 9.34 -9.18
C SER A 185 -4.14 8.25 -8.82
N THR A 186 -3.80 7.42 -7.84
CA THR A 186 -4.75 6.47 -7.25
C THR A 186 -5.87 7.17 -6.47
N ASP A 187 -5.72 8.44 -6.08
CA ASP A 187 -6.81 9.25 -5.56
C ASP A 187 -7.84 9.59 -6.65
N LEU A 188 -7.44 9.75 -7.91
CA LEU A 188 -8.38 9.91 -9.04
C LEU A 188 -9.15 8.61 -9.32
N LEU A 189 -8.47 7.46 -9.26
CA LEU A 189 -9.11 6.15 -9.49
C LEU A 189 -9.97 5.66 -8.30
N SER A 190 -9.66 6.14 -7.09
CA SER A 190 -10.31 5.73 -5.84
C SER A 190 -10.19 6.87 -4.82
N PRO A 191 -11.12 7.86 -4.84
CA PRO A 191 -11.06 9.05 -3.99
C PRO A 191 -10.95 8.77 -2.50
N GLY A 192 -10.12 9.57 -1.80
CA GLY A 192 -9.86 9.43 -0.36
C GLY A 192 -11.12 9.58 0.51
N ASN A 193 -11.97 10.56 0.22
CA ASN A 193 -13.25 10.79 0.91
C ASN A 193 -14.26 9.64 0.76
N GLN A 194 -14.06 8.74 -0.22
CA GLN A 194 -14.84 7.53 -0.43
C GLN A 194 -14.18 6.27 0.16
N ALA A 195 -13.11 6.42 0.98
CA ALA A 195 -12.39 5.27 1.53
C ALA A 195 -13.27 4.30 2.35
N HIS A 196 -14.33 4.81 2.97
CA HIS A 196 -15.29 4.02 3.76
C HIS A 196 -16.05 2.95 2.94
N SER A 197 -16.16 3.12 1.62
CA SER A 197 -16.88 2.19 0.74
C SER A 197 -15.97 1.16 0.06
N ARG A 198 -14.64 1.21 0.22
CA ARG A 198 -13.69 0.37 -0.53
C ARG A 198 -13.94 -1.13 -0.48
N SER A 199 -14.47 -1.63 0.63
CA SER A 199 -14.82 -3.05 0.80
C SER A 199 -16.13 -3.44 0.11
N ASP A 200 -16.96 -2.47 -0.28
CA ASP A 200 -18.12 -2.63 -1.14
C ASP A 200 -17.73 -2.25 -2.57
N ARG A 201 -17.20 -3.22 -3.32
CA ARG A 201 -16.55 -2.98 -4.63
C ARG A 201 -17.48 -2.34 -5.65
N GLU A 202 -18.77 -2.67 -5.64
CA GLU A 202 -19.76 -2.07 -6.54
C GLU A 202 -20.00 -0.60 -6.20
N LEU A 203 -20.30 -0.30 -4.93
CA LEU A 203 -20.50 1.08 -4.46
C LEU A 203 -19.26 1.93 -4.68
N HIS A 204 -18.07 1.40 -4.36
CA HIS A 204 -16.83 2.11 -4.56
C HIS A 204 -16.48 2.29 -6.04
N GLY A 205 -16.85 1.34 -6.90
CA GLY A 205 -16.68 1.44 -8.35
C GLY A 205 -17.33 2.67 -8.96
N GLN A 206 -18.44 3.14 -8.39
CA GLN A 206 -19.16 4.33 -8.86
C GLN A 206 -18.37 5.64 -8.68
N CYS A 207 -17.39 5.70 -7.76
CA CYS A 207 -16.64 6.93 -7.49
C CYS A 207 -15.37 7.11 -8.32
N MET A 208 -14.99 6.13 -9.14
CA MET A 208 -13.79 6.18 -9.98
C MET A 208 -13.83 7.28 -11.05
N MET A 209 -15.00 7.50 -11.65
CA MET A 209 -15.20 8.45 -12.75
C MET A 209 -16.67 8.88 -12.80
N THR A 210 -16.97 9.90 -13.61
CA THR A 210 -18.34 10.40 -13.77
C THR A 210 -19.26 9.32 -14.35
N PRO A 211 -20.57 9.34 -14.06
CA PRO A 211 -21.53 8.41 -14.67
C PRO A 211 -21.48 8.41 -16.21
N GLN A 212 -21.18 9.56 -16.82
CA GLN A 212 -21.02 9.70 -18.27
C GLN A 212 -19.83 8.87 -18.78
N ALA A 213 -18.65 9.02 -18.16
CA ALA A 213 -17.46 8.24 -18.49
C ALA A 213 -17.67 6.73 -18.29
N GLN A 214 -18.42 6.33 -17.25
CA GLN A 214 -18.80 4.92 -17.05
C GLN A 214 -19.63 4.40 -18.23
N GLN A 215 -20.60 5.16 -18.72
CA GLN A 215 -21.42 4.77 -19.86
C GLN A 215 -20.64 4.77 -21.18
N GLU A 216 -19.64 5.65 -21.34
CA GLU A 216 -18.73 5.62 -22.48
C GLU A 216 -17.94 4.31 -22.54
N ILE A 217 -17.40 3.84 -21.41
CA ILE A 217 -16.70 2.54 -21.35
C ILE A 217 -17.66 1.39 -21.69
N VAL A 218 -18.87 1.40 -21.14
CA VAL A 218 -19.89 0.38 -21.46
C VAL A 218 -20.27 0.40 -22.94
N ALA A 219 -20.41 1.58 -23.54
CA ALA A 219 -20.68 1.73 -24.97
C ALA A 219 -19.51 1.23 -25.81
N LEU A 220 -18.27 1.54 -25.41
CA LEU A 220 -17.04 1.10 -26.08
C LEU A 220 -16.91 -0.43 -26.07
N GLN A 221 -17.21 -1.09 -24.93
CA GLN A 221 -17.24 -2.55 -24.82
C GLN A 221 -18.30 -3.17 -25.74
N LYS A 222 -19.47 -2.55 -25.86
CA LYS A 222 -20.54 -3.01 -26.77
C LYS A 222 -20.15 -2.86 -28.24
N GLN A 223 -19.43 -1.79 -28.58
CA GLN A 223 -18.94 -1.55 -29.94
C GLN A 223 -17.80 -2.50 -30.33
N HIS A 224 -17.03 -2.97 -29.35
CA HIS A 224 -15.87 -3.85 -29.55
C HIS A 224 -15.92 -5.11 -28.68
N PRO A 225 -16.91 -6.01 -28.88
CA PRO A 225 -17.13 -7.17 -28.00
C PRO A 225 -15.99 -8.22 -28.06
N ASP A 226 -15.17 -8.19 -29.10
CA ASP A 226 -13.99 -9.05 -29.27
C ASP A 226 -12.70 -8.44 -28.69
N LYS A 227 -12.77 -7.25 -28.09
CA LYS A 227 -11.60 -6.49 -27.62
C LYS A 227 -11.73 -6.13 -26.15
N ARG A 228 -10.58 -5.88 -25.53
CA ARG A 228 -10.49 -5.43 -24.14
C ARG A 228 -10.24 -3.93 -24.07
N VAL A 229 -10.81 -3.27 -23.07
CA VAL A 229 -10.52 -1.84 -22.85
C VAL A 229 -9.15 -1.71 -22.19
N MET A 230 -8.28 -0.86 -22.75
CA MET A 230 -7.01 -0.44 -22.17
C MET A 230 -7.15 1.00 -21.68
N MET A 231 -7.07 1.20 -20.37
CA MET A 231 -7.19 2.53 -19.76
C MET A 231 -5.85 3.26 -19.74
N ILE A 232 -5.83 4.52 -20.18
CA ILE A 232 -4.58 5.25 -20.46
C ILE A 232 -4.45 6.55 -19.65
N ALA A 233 -3.28 6.75 -19.05
CA ALA A 233 -2.78 8.05 -18.61
C ALA A 233 -1.90 8.68 -19.72
N GLU A 234 -2.47 9.61 -20.48
CA GLU A 234 -1.79 10.18 -21.65
C GLU A 234 -0.82 11.29 -21.22
N LYS A 235 0.38 11.33 -21.79
CA LYS A 235 1.51 12.18 -21.36
C LYS A 235 1.88 12.06 -19.87
N GLY A 236 1.50 10.97 -19.22
CA GLY A 236 1.74 10.77 -17.81
C GLY A 236 1.98 9.33 -17.40
N THR A 237 2.07 9.15 -16.09
CA THR A 237 2.27 7.87 -15.40
C THR A 237 0.95 7.41 -14.81
N MET A 238 0.60 6.14 -15.01
CA MET A 238 -0.59 5.56 -14.39
C MET A 238 -0.32 5.14 -12.93
N GLY A 239 -1.23 5.48 -12.02
CA GLY A 239 -1.29 4.95 -10.66
C GLY A 239 -0.30 5.56 -9.67
N VAL A 240 0.00 6.86 -9.77
CA VAL A 240 0.91 7.54 -8.80
C VAL A 240 0.25 7.70 -7.42
N GLY A 241 1.07 7.81 -6.37
CA GLY A 241 0.62 8.05 -5.00
C GLY A 241 0.35 6.79 -4.16
N SER A 242 -0.86 6.67 -3.62
CA SER A 242 -1.25 5.66 -2.62
C SER A 242 -1.18 4.21 -3.11
N SER A 243 -0.92 3.26 -2.21
CA SER A 243 -0.92 1.81 -2.48
C SER A 243 -2.32 1.16 -2.49
N ARG A 244 -3.39 1.95 -2.47
CA ARG A 244 -4.76 1.45 -2.32
C ARG A 244 -5.14 0.50 -3.46
N MET A 245 -5.37 -0.77 -3.13
CA MET A 245 -5.79 -1.80 -4.09
C MET A 245 -7.13 -1.45 -4.77
N SER A 246 -7.97 -0.65 -4.12
CA SER A 246 -9.23 -0.14 -4.66
C SER A 246 -9.09 0.59 -6.00
N GLY A 247 -7.95 1.23 -6.28
CA GLY A 247 -7.70 1.84 -7.59
C GLY A 247 -7.68 0.81 -8.72
N VAL A 248 -6.99 -0.31 -8.52
CA VAL A 248 -6.97 -1.43 -9.49
C VAL A 248 -8.29 -2.18 -9.49
N ASN A 249 -8.92 -2.39 -8.33
CA ASN A 249 -10.23 -3.04 -8.25
C ASN A 249 -11.29 -2.28 -9.04
N ASN A 250 -11.30 -0.94 -8.99
CA ASN A 250 -12.22 -0.11 -9.77
C ASN A 250 -11.95 -0.26 -11.27
N VAL A 251 -10.68 -0.20 -11.71
CA VAL A 251 -10.32 -0.42 -13.12
C VAL A 251 -10.76 -1.82 -13.57
N ALA A 252 -10.52 -2.85 -12.76
CA ALA A 252 -10.91 -4.22 -13.06
C ALA A 252 -12.43 -4.41 -13.08
N LEU A 253 -13.18 -3.74 -12.19
CA LEU A 253 -14.63 -3.79 -12.19
C LEU A 253 -15.21 -3.29 -13.51
N TRP A 254 -14.68 -2.18 -14.04
CA TRP A 254 -15.18 -1.57 -15.28
C TRP A 254 -14.63 -2.20 -16.56
N THR A 255 -13.39 -2.70 -16.56
CA THR A 255 -12.68 -3.11 -17.80
C THR A 255 -12.14 -4.54 -17.79
N GLY A 256 -12.17 -5.20 -16.63
CA GLY A 256 -11.66 -6.55 -16.40
C GLY A 256 -12.68 -7.64 -16.71
N LYS A 257 -12.39 -8.85 -16.22
CA LYS A 257 -13.23 -10.05 -16.39
C LYS A 257 -13.79 -10.49 -15.04
N PRO A 258 -15.05 -10.96 -14.95
CA PRO A 258 -15.56 -11.59 -13.73
C PRO A 258 -14.72 -12.82 -13.35
N ALA A 259 -14.31 -12.92 -12.08
CA ALA A 259 -13.48 -14.03 -11.61
C ALA A 259 -14.27 -15.32 -11.38
N SER A 260 -15.59 -15.22 -11.22
CA SER A 260 -16.50 -16.35 -11.00
C SER A 260 -17.93 -15.91 -11.35
N PRO A 261 -18.76 -16.79 -11.93
CA PRO A 261 -20.19 -16.51 -12.09
C PRO A 261 -20.95 -16.49 -10.75
N TYR A 262 -20.37 -17.05 -9.68
CA TYR A 262 -21.00 -17.18 -8.35
C TYR A 262 -20.48 -16.20 -7.30
N VAL A 263 -19.47 -15.38 -7.64
CA VAL A 263 -18.87 -14.40 -6.74
C VAL A 263 -18.97 -13.02 -7.38
N PRO A 264 -19.91 -12.18 -6.92
CA PRO A 264 -20.19 -10.91 -7.58
C PRO A 264 -19.11 -9.87 -7.28
N PHE A 265 -18.94 -8.92 -8.20
CA PHE A 265 -18.07 -7.73 -8.07
C PHE A 265 -16.58 -7.99 -7.82
N VAL A 266 -16.12 -9.23 -8.05
CA VAL A 266 -14.70 -9.59 -8.07
C VAL A 266 -14.28 -9.79 -9.52
N ASN A 267 -13.69 -8.75 -10.10
CA ASN A 267 -13.13 -8.80 -11.43
C ASN A 267 -11.60 -8.81 -11.39
N PHE A 268 -10.99 -9.36 -12.43
CA PHE A 268 -9.53 -9.50 -12.55
C PHE A 268 -9.05 -9.14 -13.96
N ALA A 269 -7.73 -9.23 -14.15
CA ALA A 269 -7.03 -9.01 -15.40
C ALA A 269 -7.21 -7.62 -16.06
N PRO A 270 -7.21 -6.48 -15.37
CA PRO A 270 -7.31 -5.16 -16.02
C PRO A 270 -6.15 -4.90 -17.02
N ILE A 271 -6.36 -4.04 -18.03
CA ILE A 271 -5.26 -3.55 -18.90
C ILE A 271 -5.14 -2.04 -18.72
N VAL A 272 -3.95 -1.59 -18.33
CA VAL A 272 -3.64 -0.18 -18.11
C VAL A 272 -2.38 0.21 -18.87
N ALA A 273 -2.30 1.49 -19.25
CA ALA A 273 -1.12 2.04 -19.88
C ALA A 273 -0.86 3.48 -19.42
N GLY A 274 0.39 3.90 -19.51
CA GLY A 274 0.77 5.30 -19.38
C GLY A 274 1.85 5.64 -20.39
N THR A 275 1.88 6.88 -20.86
CA THR A 275 2.97 7.38 -21.71
C THR A 275 4.32 7.19 -21.05
N ASN A 276 4.42 7.48 -19.75
CA ASN A 276 5.62 7.36 -18.94
C ASN A 276 5.65 6.04 -18.13
N GLY A 277 4.80 5.08 -18.48
CA GLY A 277 4.65 3.81 -17.78
C GLY A 277 3.71 3.85 -16.58
N ILE A 278 3.91 2.90 -15.68
CA ILE A 278 3.05 2.65 -14.53
C ILE A 278 3.89 2.79 -13.25
N SER A 279 3.31 3.41 -12.21
CA SER A 279 3.96 3.54 -10.90
C SER A 279 4.26 2.14 -10.30
N PRO A 280 5.41 1.93 -9.63
CA PRO A 280 5.87 0.58 -9.24
C PRO A 280 4.91 -0.21 -8.34
N ILE A 281 4.25 0.44 -7.38
CA ILE A 281 3.28 -0.24 -6.49
C ILE A 281 2.04 -0.62 -7.30
N PHE A 282 1.48 0.32 -8.06
CA PHE A 282 0.30 0.08 -8.89
C PHE A 282 0.56 -1.00 -9.96
N ALA A 283 1.74 -1.01 -10.58
CA ALA A 283 2.17 -2.05 -11.51
C ALA A 283 2.18 -3.43 -10.85
N THR A 284 2.69 -3.52 -9.61
CA THR A 284 2.66 -4.77 -8.84
C THR A 284 1.21 -5.21 -8.61
N THR A 285 0.32 -4.30 -8.22
CA THR A 285 -1.11 -4.59 -8.01
C THR A 285 -1.82 -5.06 -9.29
N VAL A 286 -1.49 -4.46 -10.44
CA VAL A 286 -1.98 -4.90 -11.76
C VAL A 286 -1.47 -6.31 -12.07
N ASP A 287 -0.18 -6.58 -11.85
CA ASP A 287 0.43 -7.89 -12.12
C ASP A 287 -0.19 -8.99 -11.24
N VAL A 288 -0.35 -8.75 -9.92
CA VAL A 288 -0.90 -9.75 -8.99
C VAL A 288 -2.38 -10.06 -9.20
N THR A 289 -3.12 -9.20 -9.90
CA THR A 289 -4.51 -9.40 -10.32
C THR A 289 -4.62 -10.00 -11.73
N GLY A 290 -3.51 -10.48 -12.30
CA GLY A 290 -3.45 -11.08 -13.64
C GLY A 290 -3.62 -10.05 -14.77
N GLY A 291 -3.43 -8.76 -14.48
CA GLY A 291 -3.56 -7.67 -15.43
C GLY A 291 -2.30 -7.41 -16.26
N ILE A 292 -2.38 -6.42 -17.15
CA ILE A 292 -1.29 -6.01 -18.05
C ILE A 292 -1.05 -4.50 -17.88
N GLY A 293 0.17 -4.14 -17.51
CA GLY A 293 0.64 -2.75 -17.46
C GLY A 293 1.59 -2.44 -18.61
N VAL A 294 1.28 -1.41 -19.41
CA VAL A 294 2.04 -1.03 -20.61
C VAL A 294 2.71 0.33 -20.44
N ASN A 295 3.99 0.41 -20.82
CA ASN A 295 4.70 1.68 -21.00
C ASN A 295 4.67 2.06 -22.48
N LEU A 296 3.84 3.04 -22.83
CA LEU A 296 3.56 3.37 -24.23
C LEU A 296 4.75 4.06 -24.90
N LYS A 297 5.46 4.95 -24.18
CA LYS A 297 6.53 5.78 -24.75
C LYS A 297 6.10 6.49 -26.04
N ASN A 298 4.82 6.81 -26.15
CA ASN A 298 4.22 7.42 -27.33
C ASN A 298 4.58 8.90 -27.49
N TRP A 299 5.20 9.50 -26.46
CA TRP A 299 5.82 10.82 -26.48
C TRP A 299 7.29 10.71 -26.10
N VAL A 300 8.16 11.38 -26.84
CA VAL A 300 9.61 11.41 -26.53
C VAL A 300 10.15 12.84 -26.58
N LYS A 301 11.26 13.09 -25.86
CA LYS A 301 11.97 14.36 -25.91
C LYS A 301 12.54 14.58 -27.32
N LYS A 302 12.26 15.74 -27.91
CA LYS A 302 12.88 16.19 -29.15
C LYS A 302 14.34 16.54 -28.85
N LEU A 303 15.26 15.96 -29.61
CA LEU A 303 16.69 16.17 -29.44
C LEU A 303 17.25 17.10 -30.53
N ASP A 304 18.28 17.86 -30.19
CA ASP A 304 19.09 18.63 -31.14
C ASP A 304 20.15 17.74 -31.82
N ALA A 305 21.00 18.35 -32.65
CA ALA A 305 22.04 17.65 -33.39
C ALA A 305 23.11 17.00 -32.48
N ASP A 306 23.26 17.49 -31.25
CA ASP A 306 24.20 16.99 -30.25
C ASP A 306 23.56 15.93 -29.33
N GLY A 307 22.30 15.55 -29.59
CA GLY A 307 21.55 14.59 -28.78
C GLY A 307 21.03 15.17 -27.47
N LYS A 308 21.04 16.49 -27.29
CA LYS A 308 20.49 17.16 -26.09
C LYS A 308 19.02 17.51 -26.28
N PRO A 309 18.19 17.45 -25.22
CA PRO A 309 16.81 17.87 -25.32
C PRO A 309 16.67 19.34 -25.73
N ILE A 310 15.87 19.61 -26.76
CA ILE A 310 15.48 20.97 -27.12
C ILE A 310 14.57 21.49 -26.03
N LEU A 311 14.93 22.61 -25.40
CA LEU A 311 14.17 23.20 -24.31
C LEU A 311 13.22 24.30 -24.82
N ASN A 312 12.06 24.43 -24.19
CA ASN A 312 11.14 25.55 -24.39
C ASN A 312 11.54 26.77 -23.53
N ASN A 313 10.78 27.86 -23.63
CA ASN A 313 11.07 29.10 -22.91
C ASN A 313 11.07 28.96 -21.38
N ASP A 314 10.42 27.90 -20.87
CA ASP A 314 10.33 27.58 -19.45
C ASP A 314 11.43 26.58 -19.02
N GLY A 315 12.42 26.32 -19.88
CA GLY A 315 13.54 25.43 -19.62
C GLY A 315 13.22 23.93 -19.73
N ASN A 316 12.10 23.55 -20.35
CA ASN A 316 11.60 22.17 -20.35
C ASN A 316 11.75 21.49 -21.71
N PRO A 317 12.06 20.19 -21.77
CA PRO A 317 12.14 19.45 -23.03
C PRO A 317 10.85 19.55 -23.86
N VAL A 318 10.99 19.91 -25.13
CA VAL A 318 9.92 19.83 -26.13
C VAL A 318 9.65 18.36 -26.44
N LEU A 319 8.39 17.93 -26.42
CA LEU A 319 7.99 16.56 -26.71
C LEU A 319 7.47 16.40 -28.14
N GLU A 320 7.72 15.24 -28.75
CA GLU A 320 7.14 14.81 -30.03
C GLU A 320 6.34 13.51 -29.88
N GLN A 321 5.16 13.46 -30.50
CA GLN A 321 4.30 12.27 -30.49
C GLN A 321 4.75 11.27 -31.58
N LYS A 322 5.00 10.03 -31.19
CA LYS A 322 5.40 8.94 -32.10
C LYS A 322 4.21 8.18 -32.68
N PHE A 323 3.14 8.02 -31.90
CA PHE A 323 1.88 7.40 -32.33
C PHE A 323 0.72 7.87 -31.44
N ALA A 324 -0.49 7.87 -31.98
CA ALA A 324 -1.70 8.28 -31.28
C ALA A 324 -2.33 7.11 -30.51
N VAL A 325 -3.02 7.44 -29.40
CA VAL A 325 -3.75 6.49 -28.55
C VAL A 325 -5.12 7.04 -28.15
N ASP A 326 -5.71 7.90 -29.01
CA ASP A 326 -7.01 8.53 -28.80
C ASP A 326 -8.08 7.50 -28.45
N THR A 327 -9.05 7.85 -27.59
CA THR A 327 -10.14 6.94 -27.19
C THR A 327 -10.82 6.32 -28.43
N GLY A 328 -10.92 4.99 -28.44
CA GLY A 328 -11.45 4.22 -29.58
C GLY A 328 -10.37 3.66 -30.52
N THR A 329 -9.08 3.96 -30.31
CA THR A 329 -7.99 3.40 -31.12
C THR A 329 -7.88 1.90 -30.86
N VAL A 330 -7.87 1.10 -31.93
CA VAL A 330 -7.70 -0.35 -31.87
C VAL A 330 -6.22 -0.71 -31.98
N LEU A 331 -5.74 -1.49 -31.02
CA LEU A 331 -4.35 -1.96 -30.96
C LEU A 331 -4.31 -3.46 -30.65
N THR A 332 -3.16 -4.07 -30.90
CA THR A 332 -2.91 -5.48 -30.55
C THR A 332 -1.67 -5.59 -29.67
N LEU A 333 -1.81 -6.22 -28.51
CA LEU A 333 -0.70 -6.67 -27.69
C LEU A 333 -0.29 -8.08 -28.16
N ASP A 334 0.86 -8.18 -28.81
CA ASP A 334 1.48 -9.45 -29.16
C ASP A 334 2.30 -9.95 -27.96
N ALA A 335 1.78 -10.92 -27.22
CA ALA A 335 2.42 -11.49 -26.05
C ALA A 335 3.68 -12.31 -26.43
N LYS A 336 3.69 -12.90 -27.63
CA LYS A 336 4.77 -13.76 -28.12
C LYS A 336 5.93 -12.95 -28.70
N GLY A 337 5.61 -12.03 -29.61
CA GLY A 337 6.56 -11.08 -30.20
C GLY A 337 6.93 -9.93 -29.27
N LYS A 338 6.17 -9.73 -28.18
CA LYS A 338 6.38 -8.70 -27.15
C LYS A 338 6.31 -7.28 -27.70
N LYS A 339 5.36 -7.04 -28.61
CA LYS A 339 5.14 -5.75 -29.28
C LYS A 339 3.71 -5.26 -29.12
N LEU A 340 3.55 -3.95 -29.03
CA LEU A 340 2.28 -3.28 -29.31
C LEU A 340 2.22 -2.98 -30.81
N ARG A 341 1.13 -3.32 -31.48
CA ARG A 341 0.89 -3.07 -32.90
C ARG A 341 -0.38 -2.25 -33.13
N ASP A 342 -0.38 -1.47 -34.20
CA ASP A 342 -1.62 -0.85 -34.70
C ASP A 342 -2.51 -1.88 -35.43
N GLU A 343 -3.69 -1.44 -35.87
CA GLU A 343 -4.65 -2.29 -36.59
C GLU A 343 -4.12 -2.83 -37.93
N ASN A 344 -3.12 -2.16 -38.53
CA ASN A 344 -2.47 -2.59 -39.77
C ASN A 344 -1.29 -3.54 -39.52
N GLY A 345 -1.01 -3.88 -38.26
CA GLY A 345 0.10 -4.75 -37.86
C GLY A 345 1.47 -4.05 -37.76
N LYS A 346 1.53 -2.72 -37.88
CA LYS A 346 2.78 -1.97 -37.69
C LYS A 346 3.17 -1.98 -36.22
N GLU A 347 4.43 -2.31 -35.93
CA GLU A 347 4.97 -2.27 -34.58
C GLU A 347 5.13 -0.82 -34.09
N LEU A 348 4.63 -0.56 -32.88
CA LEU A 348 4.64 0.76 -32.24
C LEU A 348 5.68 0.85 -31.12
N VAL A 349 5.65 -0.09 -30.17
CA VAL A 349 6.55 -0.09 -29.01
C VAL A 349 6.81 -1.51 -28.48
N ASP A 350 7.97 -1.70 -27.85
CA ASP A 350 8.29 -2.91 -27.10
C ASP A 350 7.50 -2.98 -25.77
N VAL A 351 6.91 -4.13 -25.51
CA VAL A 351 6.13 -4.41 -24.29
C VAL A 351 6.65 -5.65 -23.54
N ALA A 352 7.92 -6.03 -23.73
CA ALA A 352 8.49 -7.24 -23.13
C ALA A 352 8.41 -7.27 -21.61
N ALA A 353 8.50 -6.10 -20.96
CA ALA A 353 8.38 -5.95 -19.51
C ALA A 353 6.97 -6.30 -18.97
N ALA A 354 5.93 -6.28 -19.84
CA ALA A 354 4.58 -6.70 -19.48
C ALA A 354 4.38 -8.22 -19.56
N PHE A 355 5.26 -8.93 -20.28
CA PHE A 355 5.13 -10.37 -20.57
C PHE A 355 6.40 -11.15 -20.14
N THR A 356 6.89 -10.88 -18.94
CA THR A 356 7.92 -11.73 -18.32
C THR A 356 7.34 -13.12 -18.02
N PRO A 357 8.16 -14.18 -17.91
CA PRO A 357 7.66 -15.51 -17.59
C PRO A 357 6.72 -15.54 -16.37
N GLN A 358 7.08 -14.87 -15.28
CA GLN A 358 6.26 -14.82 -14.06
C GLN A 358 4.95 -14.05 -14.26
N LYS A 359 4.97 -12.95 -15.03
CA LYS A 359 3.73 -12.22 -15.37
C LYS A 359 2.79 -13.08 -16.23
N MET A 360 3.33 -13.89 -17.14
CA MET A 360 2.55 -14.84 -17.92
C MET A 360 1.89 -15.89 -17.02
N GLU A 361 2.56 -16.35 -15.96
CA GLU A 361 1.95 -17.24 -14.95
C GLU A 361 0.79 -16.57 -14.24
N PHE A 362 0.95 -15.31 -13.81
CA PHE A 362 -0.11 -14.55 -13.14
C PHE A 362 -1.31 -14.31 -14.05
N MET A 363 -1.07 -13.99 -15.33
CA MET A 363 -2.13 -13.85 -16.34
C MET A 363 -2.87 -15.16 -16.56
N LYS A 364 -2.13 -16.28 -16.69
CA LYS A 364 -2.70 -17.62 -16.87
C LYS A 364 -3.54 -18.06 -15.66
N ALA A 365 -3.04 -17.84 -14.46
CA ALA A 365 -3.73 -18.20 -13.22
C ALA A 365 -4.81 -17.19 -12.80
N GLY A 366 -4.84 -16.00 -13.40
CA GLY A 366 -5.70 -14.89 -13.02
C GLY A 366 -5.35 -14.21 -11.69
N SER A 367 -4.28 -14.67 -11.01
CA SER A 367 -3.79 -14.09 -9.76
C SER A 367 -2.38 -14.62 -9.44
N SER A 368 -1.57 -13.81 -8.74
CA SER A 368 -0.30 -14.27 -8.19
C SER A 368 -0.45 -15.28 -7.05
N TYR A 369 -1.56 -15.24 -6.29
CA TYR A 369 -1.74 -16.10 -5.11
C TYR A 369 -1.74 -17.58 -5.49
N ALA A 370 -2.40 -17.91 -6.61
CA ALA A 370 -2.45 -19.27 -7.14
C ALA A 370 -1.05 -19.82 -7.47
N ILE A 371 -0.13 -18.96 -7.90
CA ILE A 371 1.25 -19.35 -8.19
C ILE A 371 2.03 -19.58 -6.90
N VAL A 372 1.90 -18.69 -5.92
CA VAL A 372 2.63 -18.79 -4.64
C VAL A 372 2.20 -20.03 -3.86
N PHE A 373 0.90 -20.21 -3.65
CA PHE A 373 0.37 -21.40 -2.98
C PHE A 373 0.59 -22.67 -3.81
N GLY A 374 0.47 -22.56 -5.14
CA GLY A 374 0.70 -23.65 -6.06
C GLY A 374 2.11 -24.25 -5.99
N LYS A 375 3.15 -23.40 -5.91
CA LYS A 375 4.55 -23.82 -5.71
C LYS A 375 4.73 -24.57 -4.38
N LYS A 376 4.13 -24.07 -3.30
CA LYS A 376 4.17 -24.73 -1.97
C LYS A 376 3.51 -26.11 -2.03
N LEU A 377 2.32 -26.18 -2.63
CA LEU A 377 1.52 -27.39 -2.75
C LEU A 377 2.20 -28.46 -3.63
N GLN A 378 2.81 -28.04 -4.73
CA GLN A 378 3.57 -28.94 -5.60
C GLN A 378 4.76 -29.57 -4.87
N THR A 379 5.53 -28.75 -4.15
CA THR A 379 6.69 -29.21 -3.38
C THR A 379 6.27 -30.24 -2.33
N PHE A 380 5.26 -29.90 -1.53
CA PHE A 380 4.71 -30.80 -0.52
C PHE A 380 4.23 -32.14 -1.09
N ALA A 381 3.54 -32.11 -2.24
CA ALA A 381 3.01 -33.32 -2.85
C ALA A 381 4.13 -34.23 -3.39
N ALA A 382 5.14 -33.64 -4.04
CA ALA A 382 6.31 -34.36 -4.54
C ALA A 382 7.09 -35.03 -3.40
N GLU A 383 7.37 -34.29 -2.32
CA GLU A 383 8.02 -34.80 -1.10
C GLU A 383 7.22 -35.95 -0.48
N THR A 384 5.89 -35.78 -0.36
CA THR A 384 5.01 -36.79 0.23
C THR A 384 5.00 -38.09 -0.59
N LEU A 385 5.09 -37.98 -1.92
CA LEU A 385 5.15 -39.12 -2.83
C LEU A 385 6.55 -39.72 -2.98
N GLY A 386 7.60 -39.04 -2.50
CA GLY A 386 9.00 -39.45 -2.68
C GLY A 386 9.45 -39.34 -4.15
N VAL A 387 8.95 -38.34 -4.88
CA VAL A 387 9.31 -38.08 -6.28
C VAL A 387 9.91 -36.68 -6.41
N GLU A 388 10.71 -36.48 -7.46
CA GLU A 388 11.18 -35.14 -7.81
C GLU A 388 10.03 -34.27 -8.35
N PRO A 389 9.88 -33.02 -7.90
CA PRO A 389 8.85 -32.13 -8.42
C PRO A 389 9.11 -31.82 -9.89
N THR A 390 8.07 -31.90 -10.72
CA THR A 390 8.19 -31.55 -12.14
C THR A 390 8.39 -30.03 -12.28
N PRO A 391 9.40 -29.55 -13.04
CA PRO A 391 9.56 -28.11 -13.29
C PRO A 391 8.38 -27.57 -14.10
N VAL A 392 7.40 -26.97 -13.43
CA VAL A 392 6.19 -26.40 -14.06
C VAL A 392 6.26 -24.88 -14.14
N PHE A 393 6.70 -24.26 -13.04
CA PHE A 393 6.76 -22.81 -12.94
C PHE A 393 8.05 -22.25 -13.54
N ALA A 394 8.00 -21.01 -13.98
CA ALA A 394 9.12 -20.24 -14.48
C ALA A 394 10.27 -20.24 -13.45
N PRO A 395 11.50 -20.56 -13.87
CA PRO A 395 12.65 -20.48 -13.00
C PRO A 395 12.88 -19.04 -12.57
N ASN A 396 13.40 -18.86 -11.36
CA ASN A 396 13.83 -17.55 -10.89
C ASN A 396 15.01 -17.08 -11.74
N LYS A 397 14.98 -15.81 -12.14
CA LYS A 397 16.16 -15.17 -12.72
C LYS A 397 17.18 -14.96 -11.62
N GLU A 398 18.35 -15.59 -11.71
CA GLU A 398 19.46 -15.37 -10.76
C GLU A 398 20.57 -14.57 -11.43
N ILE A 399 20.99 -13.46 -10.81
CA ILE A 399 22.15 -12.66 -11.25
C ILE A 399 23.19 -12.68 -10.14
N SER A 400 24.41 -13.12 -10.48
CA SER A 400 25.59 -13.06 -9.61
C SER A 400 26.74 -12.44 -10.40
N VAL A 401 27.44 -11.48 -9.79
CA VAL A 401 28.60 -10.80 -10.38
C VAL A 401 29.82 -11.06 -9.51
N GLU A 402 30.81 -11.77 -10.04
CA GLU A 402 32.03 -12.11 -9.30
C GLU A 402 32.86 -10.86 -8.99
N GLY A 403 33.37 -10.74 -7.76
CA GLY A 403 34.21 -9.62 -7.32
C GLY A 403 33.47 -8.30 -7.07
N GLN A 404 32.14 -8.25 -7.25
CA GLN A 404 31.32 -7.09 -6.91
C GLN A 404 30.81 -7.19 -5.47
N GLY A 405 30.88 -6.07 -4.73
CA GLY A 405 30.27 -5.97 -3.40
C GLY A 405 28.76 -5.75 -3.46
N LEU A 406 28.11 -5.92 -2.32
CA LEU A 406 26.67 -5.75 -2.16
C LEU A 406 26.32 -4.37 -1.61
N THR A 407 25.30 -3.74 -2.20
CA THR A 407 24.56 -2.65 -1.56
C THR A 407 23.92 -3.13 -0.25
N ALA A 408 23.52 -2.21 0.62
CA ALA A 408 22.87 -2.60 1.88
C ALA A 408 21.57 -3.39 1.63
N VAL A 409 20.82 -2.99 0.60
CA VAL A 409 19.62 -3.70 0.14
C VAL A 409 19.95 -5.13 -0.30
N GLU A 410 20.95 -5.32 -1.17
CA GLU A 410 21.34 -6.66 -1.61
C GLU A 410 21.77 -7.54 -0.43
N LYS A 411 22.47 -7.00 0.56
CA LYS A 411 22.81 -7.73 1.80
C LYS A 411 21.56 -8.20 2.56
N ILE A 412 20.57 -7.32 2.72
CA ILE A 412 19.30 -7.68 3.38
C ILE A 412 18.58 -8.78 2.61
N PHE A 413 18.48 -8.65 1.28
CA PHE A 413 17.80 -9.63 0.44
C PHE A 413 18.49 -11.00 0.48
N ASN A 414 19.83 -11.04 0.41
CA ASN A 414 20.58 -12.29 0.53
C ASN A 414 20.42 -12.93 1.92
N ARG A 415 20.42 -12.13 3.02
CA ARG A 415 20.17 -12.64 4.38
C ARG A 415 18.79 -13.27 4.51
N ASN A 416 17.78 -12.67 3.91
CA ASN A 416 16.37 -13.07 4.08
C ASN A 416 15.87 -14.00 2.95
N ALA A 417 16.72 -14.41 2.01
CA ALA A 417 16.33 -15.25 0.89
C ALA A 417 15.89 -16.65 1.35
N VAL A 418 14.78 -17.15 0.77
CA VAL A 418 14.19 -18.45 1.09
C VAL A 418 14.11 -19.31 -0.18
N GLY A 419 14.65 -20.52 -0.12
CA GLY A 419 14.63 -21.47 -1.25
C GLY A 419 15.68 -21.18 -2.34
N VAL A 420 16.71 -20.38 -2.03
CA VAL A 420 17.90 -20.23 -2.89
C VAL A 420 18.88 -21.35 -2.52
N LEU A 421 19.37 -22.08 -3.52
CA LEU A 421 20.40 -23.10 -3.34
C LEU A 421 21.65 -22.45 -2.73
N GLY A 422 22.12 -22.97 -1.59
CA GLY A 422 23.20 -22.35 -0.81
C GLY A 422 24.46 -22.07 -1.63
N GLY A 423 25.08 -20.91 -1.41
CA GLY A 423 26.41 -20.55 -1.93
C GLY A 423 26.44 -19.48 -3.04
N LYS A 424 25.31 -18.98 -3.52
CA LYS A 424 25.28 -17.87 -4.51
C LYS A 424 24.91 -16.54 -3.87
N VAL A 425 25.69 -15.50 -4.19
CA VAL A 425 25.37 -14.11 -3.87
C VAL A 425 24.53 -13.50 -5.00
N LEU A 426 23.31 -13.09 -4.68
CA LEU A 426 22.37 -12.51 -5.63
C LEU A 426 22.50 -10.99 -5.68
N HIS A 427 22.45 -10.43 -6.89
CA HIS A 427 22.52 -9.00 -7.16
C HIS A 427 21.20 -8.47 -7.72
N ALA A 428 21.10 -7.14 -7.81
CA ALA A 428 19.94 -6.44 -8.37
C ALA A 428 19.46 -7.03 -9.71
N GLY A 429 18.15 -7.21 -9.82
CA GLY A 429 17.47 -7.85 -10.95
C GLY A 429 17.29 -9.36 -10.83
N SER A 430 17.76 -9.99 -9.74
CA SER A 430 17.45 -11.39 -9.41
C SER A 430 16.04 -11.51 -8.84
N ASP A 431 15.27 -12.51 -9.26
CA ASP A 431 13.99 -12.88 -8.66
C ASP A 431 14.26 -13.65 -7.37
N VAL A 432 13.72 -13.16 -6.25
CA VAL A 432 13.94 -13.79 -4.95
C VAL A 432 12.67 -13.81 -4.13
N ARG A 433 12.50 -14.90 -3.39
CA ARG A 433 11.52 -15.02 -2.33
C ARG A 433 12.22 -14.74 -1.01
N VAL A 434 11.68 -13.80 -0.25
CA VAL A 434 12.30 -13.33 1.00
C VAL A 434 11.35 -13.49 2.17
N LYS A 435 11.92 -13.76 3.35
CA LYS A 435 11.22 -13.63 4.62
C LYS A 435 10.82 -12.17 4.84
N VAL A 436 9.58 -11.95 5.31
CA VAL A 436 9.08 -10.66 5.76
C VAL A 436 9.06 -10.66 7.29
N ASN A 437 9.72 -9.67 7.89
CA ASN A 437 9.88 -9.61 9.35
C ASN A 437 8.74 -8.83 10.01
N ILE A 438 8.42 -7.65 9.48
CA ILE A 438 7.40 -6.76 10.05
C ILE A 438 6.34 -6.47 9.00
N VAL A 439 5.07 -6.51 9.41
CA VAL A 439 3.95 -6.17 8.52
C VAL A 439 3.06 -5.06 9.10
N GLY A 440 2.78 -4.04 8.28
CA GLY A 440 1.90 -2.93 8.64
C GLY A 440 0.57 -2.93 7.89
N SER A 441 -0.52 -2.62 8.58
CA SER A 441 -1.83 -2.39 7.99
C SER A 441 -2.51 -1.18 8.64
N GLN A 442 -3.16 -0.34 7.84
CA GLN A 442 -3.90 0.84 8.32
C GLN A 442 -5.39 0.71 8.03
N ASP A 443 -6.21 1.58 8.59
CA ASP A 443 -7.66 1.43 8.68
C ASP A 443 -8.45 1.68 7.39
N THR A 444 -7.87 2.38 6.41
CA THR A 444 -8.51 2.62 5.10
C THR A 444 -8.13 1.58 4.03
N THR A 445 -7.06 0.82 4.25
CA THR A 445 -6.69 -0.35 3.42
C THR A 445 -6.95 -1.67 4.13
N GLY A 446 -7.05 -1.67 5.45
CA GLY A 446 -7.13 -2.87 6.28
C GLY A 446 -8.37 -3.71 6.04
N LEU A 447 -9.53 -3.10 5.75
CA LEU A 447 -10.72 -3.86 5.36
C LEU A 447 -10.51 -4.62 4.04
N MET A 448 -9.81 -4.03 3.06
CA MET A 448 -9.45 -4.75 1.84
C MET A 448 -8.42 -5.84 2.15
N THR A 449 -7.43 -5.57 3.01
CA THR A 449 -6.47 -6.59 3.45
C THR A 449 -7.18 -7.77 4.13
N ALA A 450 -8.18 -7.51 4.97
CA ALA A 450 -9.01 -8.54 5.58
C ALA A 450 -9.77 -9.35 4.51
N GLN A 451 -10.38 -8.70 3.52
CA GLN A 451 -11.05 -9.39 2.41
C GLN A 451 -10.09 -10.26 1.58
N GLU A 452 -8.86 -9.81 1.36
CA GLU A 452 -7.84 -10.60 0.65
C GLU A 452 -7.36 -11.80 1.50
N LEU A 453 -7.20 -11.63 2.82
CA LEU A 453 -6.95 -12.75 3.74
C LEU A 453 -8.09 -13.76 3.74
N GLU A 454 -9.34 -13.29 3.77
CA GLU A 454 -10.54 -14.13 3.69
C GLU A 454 -10.60 -14.89 2.36
N ALA A 455 -10.33 -14.21 1.25
CA ALA A 455 -10.34 -14.81 -0.09
C ALA A 455 -9.23 -15.86 -0.29
N MET A 456 -8.08 -15.68 0.37
CA MET A 456 -7.01 -16.69 0.44
C MET A 456 -7.29 -17.80 1.46
N ALA A 457 -8.37 -17.68 2.22
CA ALA A 457 -8.73 -18.54 3.33
C ALA A 457 -7.68 -18.62 4.45
N ALA A 458 -6.95 -17.53 4.67
CA ALA A 458 -6.03 -17.40 5.78
C ALA A 458 -6.80 -17.14 7.08
N THR A 459 -6.48 -17.87 8.15
CA THR A 459 -7.14 -17.72 9.46
C THR A 459 -6.20 -17.26 10.57
N VAL A 460 -4.88 -17.40 10.39
CA VAL A 460 -3.87 -17.04 11.37
C VAL A 460 -2.63 -16.48 10.67
N ILE A 461 -1.98 -15.53 11.33
CA ILE A 461 -0.69 -14.97 10.93
C ILE A 461 0.40 -16.04 10.89
N SER A 462 1.29 -15.94 9.91
CA SER A 462 2.44 -16.83 9.79
C SER A 462 3.38 -16.66 11.00
N PRO A 463 3.83 -17.76 11.64
CA PRO A 463 4.66 -17.71 12.83
C PRO A 463 6.09 -17.19 12.57
N ILE A 464 6.49 -17.04 11.31
CA ILE A 464 7.81 -16.49 10.96
C ILE A 464 7.79 -14.95 10.88
N VAL A 465 6.62 -14.31 10.84
CA VAL A 465 6.51 -12.86 10.96
C VAL A 465 6.86 -12.46 12.39
N ASP A 466 7.86 -11.61 12.55
CA ASP A 466 8.37 -11.21 13.86
C ASP A 466 7.37 -10.27 14.58
N GLY A 467 6.60 -9.49 13.84
CA GLY A 467 5.52 -8.66 14.38
C GLY A 467 4.66 -8.01 13.30
N ALA A 468 3.39 -7.74 13.62
CA ALA A 468 2.49 -7.02 12.73
C ALA A 468 1.59 -6.07 13.49
N TYR A 469 1.23 -4.94 12.88
CA TYR A 469 0.40 -3.89 13.50
C TYR A 469 -0.73 -3.40 12.59
N GLN A 470 -1.94 -3.31 13.14
CA GLN A 470 -3.11 -2.69 12.52
C GLN A 470 -3.46 -1.37 13.22
N SER A 471 -3.31 -0.25 12.51
CA SER A 471 -3.62 1.09 13.03
C SER A 471 -5.08 1.52 12.79
N GLY A 472 -5.51 2.57 13.50
CA GLY A 472 -6.80 3.27 13.36
C GLY A 472 -6.66 4.76 13.03
N CYS A 473 -5.62 5.14 12.27
CA CYS A 473 -5.13 6.52 12.22
C CYS A 473 -5.73 7.42 11.13
N HIS A 474 -6.27 6.86 10.05
CA HIS A 474 -6.80 7.63 8.92
C HIS A 474 -8.27 8.00 9.10
N THR A 475 -8.98 7.33 9.99
CA THR A 475 -10.37 7.62 10.38
C THR A 475 -10.48 8.19 11.79
N ALA A 476 -9.33 8.64 12.33
CA ALA A 476 -9.20 9.09 13.71
C ALA A 476 -9.93 10.40 14.02
N SER A 477 -9.90 11.37 13.11
CA SER A 477 -10.39 12.73 13.38
C SER A 477 -11.91 12.74 13.56
N VAL A 478 -12.64 11.91 12.79
CA VAL A 478 -14.10 11.84 12.82
C VAL A 478 -14.59 10.43 13.09
N TRP A 479 -15.29 10.23 14.20
CA TRP A 479 -15.87 8.97 14.61
C TRP A 479 -17.35 8.87 14.21
N ASP A 480 -17.62 8.95 12.91
CA ASP A 480 -18.97 8.89 12.34
C ASP A 480 -19.56 7.46 12.37
N LYS A 481 -20.82 7.32 11.92
CA LYS A 481 -21.50 6.01 11.85
C LYS A 481 -20.74 4.99 11.00
N LYS A 482 -20.04 5.42 9.95
CA LYS A 482 -19.30 4.53 9.05
C LYS A 482 -18.06 4.00 9.75
N ALA A 483 -17.30 4.85 10.43
CA ALA A 483 -16.14 4.47 11.24
C ALA A 483 -16.55 3.56 12.40
N GLN A 484 -17.66 3.87 13.08
CA GLN A 484 -18.21 3.06 14.17
C GLN A 484 -18.57 1.62 13.76
N VAL A 485 -18.96 1.41 12.51
CA VAL A 485 -19.23 0.07 11.96
C VAL A 485 -17.95 -0.61 11.48
N ASN A 486 -17.15 0.10 10.69
CA ASN A 486 -16.03 -0.49 9.97
C ASN A 486 -14.81 -0.79 10.85
N ILE A 487 -14.47 0.12 11.76
CA ILE A 487 -13.22 0.04 12.54
C ILE A 487 -13.28 -1.09 13.58
N PRO A 488 -14.35 -1.26 14.38
CA PRO A 488 -14.44 -2.41 15.28
C PRO A 488 -14.42 -3.75 14.55
N LYS A 489 -15.09 -3.85 13.38
CA LYS A 489 -15.06 -5.05 12.53
C LYS A 489 -13.64 -5.39 12.09
N LEU A 490 -12.92 -4.40 11.56
CA LEU A 490 -11.52 -4.56 11.13
C LEU A 490 -10.60 -4.98 12.29
N MET A 491 -10.70 -4.29 13.42
CA MET A 491 -9.85 -4.54 14.58
C MET A 491 -10.12 -5.92 15.17
N SER A 492 -11.38 -6.36 15.23
CA SER A 492 -11.73 -7.72 15.65
C SER A 492 -11.16 -8.78 14.72
N PHE A 493 -11.29 -8.59 13.40
CA PHE A 493 -10.71 -9.51 12.43
C PHE A 493 -9.18 -9.63 12.58
N MET A 494 -8.47 -8.51 12.57
CA MET A 494 -7.01 -8.49 12.62
C MET A 494 -6.46 -9.01 13.95
N ASN A 495 -7.12 -8.71 15.07
CA ASN A 495 -6.75 -9.25 16.38
C ASN A 495 -6.92 -10.78 16.43
N ASN A 496 -8.06 -11.29 15.96
CA ASN A 496 -8.31 -12.73 15.88
C ASN A 496 -7.31 -13.44 14.96
N PHE A 497 -6.87 -12.77 13.89
CA PHE A 497 -5.83 -13.27 12.98
C PHE A 497 -4.44 -13.32 13.63
N GLY A 498 -4.21 -12.60 14.74
CA GLY A 498 -2.95 -12.58 15.49
C GLY A 498 -2.14 -11.30 15.38
N VAL A 499 -2.68 -10.24 14.76
CA VAL A 499 -2.02 -8.94 14.60
C VAL A 499 -2.18 -8.08 15.86
N ILE A 500 -1.17 -7.28 16.22
CA ILE A 500 -1.32 -6.26 17.28
C ILE A 500 -2.23 -5.15 16.77
N THR A 501 -3.28 -4.80 17.50
CA THR A 501 -4.29 -3.84 17.02
C THR A 501 -4.31 -2.57 17.86
N ALA A 502 -4.55 -1.43 17.21
CA ALA A 502 -4.66 -0.13 17.89
C ALA A 502 -5.89 -0.04 18.82
N ARG A 503 -6.88 -0.90 18.61
CA ARG A 503 -8.09 -1.02 19.44
C ARG A 503 -8.29 -2.48 19.82
N ASP A 504 -8.52 -2.71 21.11
CA ASP A 504 -8.90 -4.02 21.60
C ASP A 504 -10.36 -4.33 21.23
N PRO A 505 -10.68 -5.50 20.65
CA PRO A 505 -12.07 -5.88 20.38
C PRO A 505 -12.94 -5.99 21.63
N LYS A 506 -12.34 -6.20 22.82
CA LYS A 506 -13.04 -6.31 24.10
C LYS A 506 -12.96 -5.03 24.95
N GLY A 507 -12.30 -3.98 24.46
CA GLY A 507 -12.14 -2.71 25.17
C GLY A 507 -11.17 -2.74 26.36
N SER A 508 -10.23 -3.70 26.40
CA SER A 508 -9.29 -3.89 27.51
C SER A 508 -8.25 -2.77 27.64
N TYR A 509 -8.01 -1.99 26.59
CA TYR A 509 -7.09 -0.87 26.58
C TYR A 509 -7.63 0.33 25.79
N HIS A 510 -7.07 1.51 26.06
CA HIS A 510 -7.44 2.75 25.37
C HIS A 510 -7.19 2.62 23.86
N ALA A 511 -8.18 3.00 23.06
CA ALA A 511 -8.08 2.92 21.62
C ALA A 511 -7.07 3.95 21.10
N MET A 512 -5.97 3.48 20.56
CA MET A 512 -4.94 4.32 19.97
C MET A 512 -5.36 4.71 18.54
N THR A 513 -5.05 5.94 18.15
CA THR A 513 -5.20 6.43 16.77
C THR A 513 -3.87 6.89 16.17
N ASP A 514 -2.77 6.42 16.77
CA ASP A 514 -1.40 6.71 16.41
C ASP A 514 -1.15 6.46 14.92
N VAL A 515 -0.48 7.43 14.27
CA VAL A 515 -0.07 7.32 12.88
C VAL A 515 0.77 6.05 12.70
N ILE A 516 0.29 5.17 11.82
CA ILE A 516 0.82 3.81 11.60
C ILE A 516 2.34 3.77 11.55
N HIS A 517 2.95 4.70 10.81
CA HIS A 517 4.38 4.68 10.54
C HIS A 517 5.24 4.96 11.76
N LYS A 518 4.73 5.71 12.75
CA LYS A 518 5.47 5.91 14.00
C LYS A 518 5.55 4.61 14.79
N VAL A 519 4.42 3.91 14.93
CA VAL A 519 4.37 2.61 15.61
C VAL A 519 5.16 1.55 14.83
N LEU A 520 5.05 1.52 13.49
CA LEU A 520 5.84 0.60 12.67
C LEU A 520 7.35 0.85 12.81
N ASN A 521 7.77 2.12 12.88
CA ASN A 521 9.18 2.44 13.07
C ASN A 521 9.65 1.96 14.45
N ASP A 522 8.82 2.05 15.49
CA ASP A 522 9.13 1.52 16.82
C ASP A 522 9.23 -0.01 16.81
N ILE A 523 8.29 -0.75 16.19
CA ILE A 523 8.33 -2.21 16.17
C ILE A 523 9.34 -2.82 15.18
N THR A 524 9.97 -1.99 14.35
CA THR A 524 11.05 -2.42 13.44
C THR A 524 12.38 -2.43 14.17
N VAL A 525 12.73 -3.56 14.79
CA VAL A 525 13.85 -3.66 15.75
C VAL A 525 15.13 -4.32 15.22
N ASP A 526 15.26 -4.53 13.91
CA ASP A 526 16.47 -5.05 13.26
C ASP A 526 16.72 -4.28 11.94
N ASP A 527 17.92 -3.72 11.78
CA ASP A 527 18.35 -2.98 10.58
C ASP A 527 18.53 -3.86 9.33
N TRP A 528 18.41 -5.19 9.48
CA TRP A 528 18.40 -6.15 8.39
C TRP A 528 16.99 -6.70 8.07
N ALA A 529 15.95 -6.14 8.67
CA ALA A 529 14.58 -6.57 8.45
C ALA A 529 14.06 -6.15 7.07
N ILE A 530 13.16 -6.95 6.53
CA ILE A 530 12.27 -6.55 5.43
C ILE A 530 10.89 -6.24 6.01
N ILE A 531 10.38 -5.06 5.67
CA ILE A 531 9.10 -4.54 6.15
C ILE A 531 8.17 -4.38 4.95
N ILE A 532 6.95 -4.90 5.07
CA ILE A 532 5.87 -4.73 4.08
C ILE A 532 4.72 -4.01 4.76
N GLY A 533 4.12 -3.02 4.10
CA GLY A 533 2.99 -2.33 4.70
C GLY A 533 1.94 -1.89 3.69
N GLY A 534 0.67 -1.97 4.10
CA GLY A 534 -0.51 -1.57 3.34
C GLY A 534 -0.68 -0.05 3.20
N ASP A 535 0.44 0.67 3.13
CA ASP A 535 0.51 2.09 2.88
C ASP A 535 1.80 2.42 2.10
N SER A 536 1.71 3.33 1.13
CA SER A 536 2.82 3.81 0.31
C SER A 536 3.97 4.44 1.11
N HIS A 537 3.68 4.98 2.29
CA HIS A 537 4.64 5.61 3.21
C HIS A 537 5.25 4.61 4.20
N THR A 538 5.08 3.31 3.96
CA THR A 538 5.85 2.28 4.66
C THR A 538 7.31 2.35 4.22
N ARG A 539 8.07 3.23 4.87
CA ARG A 539 9.43 3.66 4.55
C ARG A 539 10.30 3.74 5.81
N MET A 540 10.21 2.72 6.67
CA MET A 540 10.85 2.72 7.98
C MET A 540 12.34 3.03 7.89
N SER A 541 12.86 3.76 8.87
CA SER A 541 14.27 4.18 8.89
C SER A 541 15.22 3.09 9.40
N LYS A 542 14.68 1.91 9.74
CA LYS A 542 15.42 0.72 10.15
C LYS A 542 14.98 -0.41 9.22
N GLY A 543 15.93 -1.16 8.66
CA GLY A 543 15.64 -2.15 7.62
C GLY A 543 15.26 -1.52 6.29
N VAL A 544 14.78 -2.35 5.36
CA VAL A 544 14.26 -1.90 4.06
C VAL A 544 12.75 -2.10 4.02
N ALA A 545 12.03 -1.01 3.71
CA ALA A 545 10.58 -0.95 3.87
C ALA A 545 9.85 -0.66 2.56
N PHE A 546 8.89 -1.53 2.24
CA PHE A 546 8.13 -1.50 1.01
C PHE A 546 6.65 -1.22 1.30
N GLY A 547 6.16 -0.10 0.76
CA GLY A 547 4.72 0.09 0.59
C GLY A 547 4.17 -0.88 -0.44
N ALA A 548 3.07 -1.54 -0.11
CA ALA A 548 2.46 -2.59 -0.91
C ALA A 548 0.91 -2.48 -0.89
N ASP A 549 0.28 -3.16 -1.85
CA ASP A 549 -1.17 -3.30 -1.89
C ASP A 549 -1.69 -4.30 -0.85
N SER A 550 -3.00 -4.25 -0.60
CA SER A 550 -3.68 -5.13 0.36
C SER A 550 -3.47 -6.62 0.09
N GLY A 551 -3.34 -7.02 -1.18
CA GLY A 551 -3.09 -8.40 -1.56
C GLY A 551 -1.71 -8.90 -1.19
N THR A 552 -0.69 -8.11 -1.52
CA THR A 552 0.70 -8.37 -1.12
C THR A 552 0.87 -8.38 0.41
N VAL A 553 0.20 -7.46 1.12
CA VAL A 553 0.21 -7.41 2.59
C VAL A 553 -0.46 -8.65 3.18
N ALA A 554 -1.61 -9.05 2.64
CA ALA A 554 -2.32 -10.25 3.07
C ALA A 554 -1.47 -11.52 2.83
N LEU A 555 -0.74 -11.60 1.71
CA LEU A 555 0.19 -12.70 1.44
C LEU A 555 1.35 -12.72 2.45
N ALA A 556 1.94 -11.56 2.76
CA ALA A 556 3.00 -11.44 3.75
C ALA A 556 2.51 -11.84 5.15
N LEU A 557 1.29 -11.47 5.53
CA LEU A 557 0.67 -11.91 6.80
C LEU A 557 0.40 -13.43 6.82
N ALA A 558 -0.13 -13.98 5.73
CA ALA A 558 -0.54 -15.39 5.67
C ALA A 558 0.64 -16.36 5.53
N THR A 559 1.72 -15.95 4.86
CA THR A 559 2.87 -16.83 4.55
C THR A 559 4.14 -16.44 5.29
N GLY A 560 4.30 -15.16 5.66
CA GLY A 560 5.54 -14.60 6.19
C GLY A 560 6.62 -14.37 5.13
N GLU A 561 6.24 -14.44 3.86
CA GLU A 561 7.15 -14.33 2.72
C GLU A 561 6.60 -13.35 1.67
N ALA A 562 7.51 -12.80 0.85
CA ALA A 562 7.17 -12.04 -0.33
C ALA A 562 8.10 -12.43 -1.48
N THR A 563 7.57 -12.45 -2.71
CA THR A 563 8.37 -12.68 -3.92
C THR A 563 8.51 -11.37 -4.69
N MET A 564 9.74 -10.91 -4.88
CA MET A 564 10.02 -9.71 -5.65
C MET A 564 11.45 -9.73 -6.20
N PRO A 565 11.72 -9.06 -7.34
CA PRO A 565 13.08 -8.89 -7.79
C PRO A 565 13.87 -7.99 -6.82
N ILE A 566 15.14 -8.28 -6.60
CA ILE A 566 16.06 -7.39 -5.87
C ILE A 566 16.15 -6.08 -6.66
N PRO A 567 15.69 -4.93 -6.13
CA PRO A 567 15.68 -3.71 -6.91
C PRO A 567 17.07 -3.07 -6.98
N GLN A 568 17.30 -2.26 -8.01
CA GLN A 568 18.50 -1.42 -8.08
C GLN A 568 18.43 -0.31 -7.01
N SER A 569 19.59 0.13 -6.52
CA SER A 569 19.71 1.22 -5.55
C SER A 569 20.32 2.48 -6.16
N VAL A 570 19.87 3.65 -5.71
CA VAL A 570 20.50 4.96 -5.91
C VAL A 570 21.06 5.40 -4.57
N LYS A 571 22.35 5.72 -4.52
CA LYS A 571 23.03 6.16 -3.31
C LYS A 571 22.81 7.66 -3.11
N VAL A 572 22.41 8.07 -1.91
CA VAL A 572 22.29 9.49 -1.54
C VAL A 572 23.24 9.78 -0.38
N THR A 573 24.14 10.73 -0.60
CA THR A 573 25.13 11.20 0.38
C THR A 573 25.10 12.72 0.49
N PHE A 574 25.70 13.25 1.56
CA PHE A 574 25.68 14.68 1.87
C PHE A 574 27.10 15.20 2.09
N LYS A 575 27.34 16.45 1.71
CA LYS A 575 28.59 17.19 1.98
C LYS A 575 28.28 18.61 2.46
N GLY A 576 29.27 19.28 3.03
CA GLY A 576 29.10 20.63 3.56
C GLY A 576 28.44 20.64 4.95
N ALA A 577 27.95 21.80 5.36
CA ALA A 577 27.29 21.99 6.65
C ALA A 577 25.90 22.62 6.46
N MET A 578 24.94 22.08 7.20
CA MET A 578 23.58 22.64 7.24
C MET A 578 23.58 23.98 7.98
N GLN A 579 22.94 25.00 7.40
CA GLN A 579 22.84 26.31 8.04
C GLN A 579 22.02 26.27 9.33
N PRO A 580 22.37 27.05 10.37
CA PRO A 580 21.73 26.94 11.70
C PRO A 580 20.24 27.27 11.73
N HIS A 581 19.77 28.09 10.80
CA HIS A 581 18.36 28.51 10.70
C HIS A 581 17.51 27.57 9.84
N MET A 582 18.07 26.52 9.26
CA MET A 582 17.34 25.61 8.38
C MET A 582 16.73 24.44 9.17
N ASP A 583 15.64 23.87 8.67
CA ASP A 583 15.10 22.60 9.18
C ASP A 583 15.43 21.45 8.23
N PHE A 584 15.58 20.23 8.76
CA PHE A 584 15.94 19.06 7.95
C PHE A 584 14.94 18.80 6.82
N ARG A 585 13.66 19.17 6.98
CA ARG A 585 12.66 19.07 5.92
C ARG A 585 13.02 19.91 4.68
N ASP A 586 13.69 21.04 4.85
CA ASP A 586 14.16 21.86 3.73
C ASP A 586 15.28 21.16 2.94
N VAL A 587 16.15 20.42 3.63
CA VAL A 587 17.18 19.56 3.00
C VAL A 587 16.54 18.44 2.19
N VAL A 588 15.46 17.84 2.70
CA VAL A 588 14.69 16.81 1.98
C VAL A 588 14.15 17.36 0.65
N HIS A 589 13.49 18.52 0.66
CA HIS A 589 12.99 19.14 -0.58
C HIS A 589 14.14 19.56 -1.52
N ALA A 590 15.22 20.16 -0.99
CA ALA A 590 16.37 20.55 -1.79
C ALA A 590 17.05 19.36 -2.49
N THR A 591 17.00 18.16 -1.88
CA THR A 591 17.56 16.93 -2.46
C THR A 591 16.93 16.62 -3.82
N GLN A 592 15.63 16.88 -4.00
CA GLN A 592 14.98 16.69 -5.30
C GLN A 592 15.53 17.62 -6.36
N ALA A 593 15.62 18.91 -6.04
CA ALA A 593 16.11 19.94 -6.97
C ALA A 593 17.55 19.65 -7.38
N GLN A 594 18.40 19.25 -6.42
CA GLN A 594 19.78 18.89 -6.69
C GLN A 594 19.91 17.59 -7.50
N MET A 595 19.06 16.59 -7.23
CA MET A 595 19.02 15.35 -8.03
C MET A 595 18.64 15.64 -9.49
N LEU A 596 17.58 16.42 -9.73
CA LEU A 596 17.14 16.77 -11.08
C LEU A 596 18.22 17.56 -11.83
N LYS A 597 18.94 18.45 -11.14
CA LYS A 597 20.08 19.19 -11.72
C LYS A 597 21.27 18.27 -12.07
N GLN A 598 21.55 17.26 -11.24
CA GLN A 598 22.67 16.33 -11.46
C GLN A 598 22.36 15.29 -12.54
N CYS A 599 21.13 14.80 -12.59
CA CYS A 599 20.77 13.62 -13.39
C CYS A 599 19.88 13.92 -14.61
N GLY A 600 19.24 15.11 -14.67
CA GLY A 600 18.34 15.52 -15.74
C GLY A 600 16.95 14.86 -15.75
N ASP A 601 16.79 13.72 -15.08
CA ASP A 601 15.54 12.98 -14.91
C ASP A 601 15.48 12.38 -13.48
N ASN A 602 14.27 11.98 -13.05
CA ASN A 602 14.08 11.34 -11.76
C ASN A 602 14.68 9.91 -11.73
N VAL A 603 15.96 9.82 -11.35
CA VAL A 603 16.69 8.53 -11.24
C VAL A 603 16.16 7.61 -10.13
N PHE A 604 15.38 8.15 -9.17
CA PHE A 604 14.82 7.37 -8.07
C PHE A 604 13.64 6.48 -8.49
N GLN A 605 12.93 6.84 -9.58
CA GLN A 605 11.72 6.14 -10.00
C GLN A 605 11.97 4.63 -10.19
N GLY A 606 11.22 3.80 -9.46
CA GLY A 606 11.31 2.35 -9.51
C GLY A 606 12.52 1.71 -8.82
N ARG A 607 13.35 2.50 -8.13
CA ARG A 607 14.59 2.05 -7.45
C ARG A 607 14.52 2.25 -5.95
N ILE A 608 15.49 1.71 -5.21
CA ILE A 608 15.66 2.00 -3.80
C ILE A 608 16.47 3.28 -3.64
N ILE A 609 16.05 4.15 -2.72
CA ILE A 609 16.92 5.22 -2.23
C ILE A 609 17.67 4.71 -0.99
N GLU A 610 18.98 4.53 -1.12
CA GLU A 610 19.88 4.17 -0.02
C GLU A 610 20.54 5.45 0.50
N VAL A 611 20.03 5.97 1.62
CA VAL A 611 20.43 7.28 2.16
C VAL A 611 21.34 7.13 3.37
N HIS A 612 22.42 7.91 3.41
CA HIS A 612 23.42 7.85 4.48
C HIS A 612 23.24 9.02 5.47
N LEU A 613 22.23 8.93 6.33
CA LEU A 613 21.88 9.97 7.32
C LEU A 613 22.44 9.70 8.72
N GLY A 614 23.47 8.86 8.84
CA GLY A 614 23.78 8.07 10.04
C GLY A 614 24.01 8.76 11.39
N THR A 615 23.82 10.08 11.49
CA THR A 615 23.74 10.85 12.74
C THR A 615 22.31 11.16 13.21
N LEU A 616 21.27 10.87 12.42
CA LEU A 616 19.87 11.11 12.78
C LEU A 616 19.26 9.88 13.43
N LEU A 617 18.52 10.09 14.53
CA LEU A 617 17.70 9.04 15.12
C LEU A 617 16.62 8.58 14.15
N ALA A 618 16.17 7.33 14.28
CA ALA A 618 15.26 6.71 13.33
C ALA A 618 13.98 7.54 13.08
N ASP A 619 13.44 8.24 14.07
CA ASP A 619 12.26 9.09 13.92
C ASP A 619 12.50 10.37 13.12
N GLN A 620 13.71 10.94 13.20
CA GLN A 620 14.12 12.13 12.45
C GLN A 620 14.54 11.75 11.03
N ALA A 621 15.28 10.66 10.89
CA ALA A 621 15.62 10.08 9.58
C ALA A 621 14.37 9.70 8.78
N PHE A 622 13.25 9.40 9.47
CA PHE A 622 11.99 9.05 8.84
C PHE A 622 11.45 10.20 7.97
N THR A 623 11.73 11.45 8.30
CA THR A 623 11.37 12.60 7.45
C THR A 623 11.95 12.47 6.03
N PHE A 624 13.15 11.90 5.88
CA PHE A 624 13.73 11.67 4.56
C PHE A 624 13.18 10.39 3.93
N THR A 625 13.18 9.27 4.66
CA THR A 625 12.77 7.98 4.09
C THR A 625 11.29 7.99 3.70
N ASP A 626 10.42 8.65 4.46
CA ASP A 626 8.99 8.82 4.17
C ASP A 626 8.75 9.58 2.85
N TRP A 627 9.46 10.70 2.66
CA TRP A 627 9.41 11.50 1.43
C TRP A 627 9.76 10.71 0.16
N THR A 628 10.59 9.67 0.26
CA THR A 628 11.01 8.86 -0.91
C THR A 628 9.82 8.22 -1.64
N ALA A 629 8.68 8.03 -0.97
CA ALA A 629 7.45 7.55 -1.61
C ALA A 629 7.01 8.49 -2.77
N GLU A 630 7.20 9.79 -2.59
CA GLU A 630 6.80 10.82 -3.55
C GLU A 630 7.82 10.98 -4.68
N MET A 631 9.03 10.45 -4.52
CA MET A 631 10.02 10.33 -5.59
C MET A 631 9.76 9.15 -6.53
N LYS A 632 8.60 8.49 -6.39
CA LYS A 632 8.24 7.28 -7.14
C LYS A 632 9.27 6.14 -6.89
N ALA A 633 10.00 6.20 -5.78
CA ALA A 633 10.94 5.16 -5.38
C ALA A 633 10.18 3.88 -5.00
N LYS A 634 10.79 2.72 -5.29
CA LYS A 634 10.22 1.42 -4.91
C LYS A 634 10.22 1.27 -3.39
N ALA A 635 11.31 1.67 -2.74
CA ALA A 635 11.50 1.70 -1.29
C ALA A 635 12.72 2.54 -0.89
N SER A 636 12.98 2.61 0.40
CA SER A 636 14.11 3.33 0.97
C SER A 636 14.72 2.55 2.12
N ILE A 637 15.98 2.87 2.40
CA ILE A 637 16.74 2.40 3.55
C ILE A 637 17.62 3.54 4.04
N CYS A 638 17.71 3.70 5.37
CA CYS A 638 18.63 4.61 6.02
C CYS A 638 19.83 3.82 6.57
N ILE A 639 21.04 4.27 6.25
CA ILE A 639 22.29 3.72 6.78
C ILE A 639 22.67 4.50 8.04
N SER A 640 22.60 3.83 9.18
CA SER A 640 22.85 4.38 10.52
C SER A 640 24.24 4.04 11.04
N GLN A 641 24.80 4.90 11.90
CA GLN A 641 25.98 4.55 12.70
C GLN A 641 25.58 3.70 13.91
N ASP A 642 26.53 2.94 14.45
CA ASP A 642 26.32 2.02 15.57
C ASP A 642 25.63 2.70 16.77
N ASP A 643 26.19 3.81 17.26
CA ASP A 643 25.65 4.54 18.43
C ASP A 643 24.23 5.05 18.19
N THR A 644 23.99 5.65 17.01
CA THR A 644 22.68 6.18 16.63
C THR A 644 21.63 5.07 16.45
N LEU A 645 22.04 3.91 15.92
CA LEU A 645 21.17 2.75 15.80
C LEU A 645 20.84 2.17 17.17
N ILE A 646 21.83 2.01 18.06
CA ILE A 646 21.62 1.56 19.44
C ILE A 646 20.63 2.48 20.15
N GLU A 647 20.83 3.80 20.10
CA GLU A 647 19.92 4.77 20.72
C GLU A 647 18.50 4.66 20.15
N SER A 648 18.37 4.53 18.83
CA SER A 648 17.08 4.32 18.17
C SER A 648 16.38 3.03 18.62
N LEU A 649 17.13 1.94 18.84
CA LEU A 649 16.60 0.67 19.32
C LEU A 649 16.19 0.71 20.80
N GLU A 650 16.92 1.45 21.65
CA GLU A 650 16.55 1.64 23.06
C GLU A 650 15.25 2.47 23.18
N ILE A 651 15.08 3.51 22.36
CA ILE A 651 13.82 4.29 22.28
C ILE A 651 12.67 3.38 21.84
N ALA A 652 12.87 2.59 20.78
CA ALA A 652 11.89 1.63 20.29
C ALA A 652 11.47 0.64 21.39
N LYS A 653 12.42 0.04 22.11
CA LYS A 653 12.14 -0.85 23.24
C LYS A 653 11.30 -0.17 24.31
N SER A 654 11.64 1.06 24.70
CA SER A 654 10.88 1.81 25.71
C SER A 654 9.43 2.02 25.28
N ARG A 655 9.19 2.37 24.00
CA ARG A 655 7.83 2.56 23.46
C ARG A 655 7.06 1.25 23.32
N ILE A 656 7.72 0.16 22.93
CA ILE A 656 7.12 -1.18 22.91
C ILE A 656 6.74 -1.61 24.34
N GLN A 657 7.57 -1.31 25.34
CA GLN A 657 7.25 -1.60 26.74
C GLN A 657 5.99 -0.84 27.18
N ILE A 658 5.82 0.43 26.79
CA ILE A 658 4.59 1.19 27.05
C ILE A 658 3.37 0.49 26.42
N MET A 659 3.49 -0.06 25.21
CA MET A 659 2.40 -0.83 24.58
C MET A 659 2.05 -2.09 25.38
N ILE A 660 3.06 -2.81 25.88
CA ILE A 660 2.87 -3.99 26.74
C ILE A 660 2.18 -3.60 28.06
N ASP A 661 2.63 -2.51 28.69
CA ASP A 661 2.08 -2.03 29.96
C ASP A 661 0.63 -1.55 29.81
N LYS A 662 0.28 -1.03 28.63
CA LYS A 662 -1.11 -0.73 28.23
C LYS A 662 -1.95 -1.98 27.94
N GLY A 663 -1.36 -3.18 27.95
CA GLY A 663 -2.06 -4.45 27.73
C GLY A 663 -2.23 -4.85 26.26
N MET A 664 -1.44 -4.27 25.34
CA MET A 664 -1.59 -4.50 23.89
C MET A 664 -0.93 -5.79 23.37
N ASP A 665 -0.15 -6.49 24.20
CA ASP A 665 0.53 -7.70 23.76
C ASP A 665 -0.46 -8.84 23.52
N ASN A 666 -0.29 -9.57 22.42
CA ASN A 666 -1.19 -10.66 22.05
C ASN A 666 -0.84 -11.95 22.79
N ALA A 667 -1.67 -12.99 22.61
CA ALA A 667 -1.45 -14.30 23.24
C ALA A 667 -0.08 -14.93 22.89
N ALA A 668 0.47 -14.59 21.72
CA ALA A 668 1.78 -15.04 21.26
C ALA A 668 2.96 -14.25 21.86
N GLN A 669 2.69 -13.21 22.66
CA GLN A 669 3.69 -12.33 23.27
C GLN A 669 4.61 -11.65 22.24
N THR A 670 4.02 -11.22 21.13
CA THR A 670 4.74 -10.63 19.99
C THR A 670 5.58 -9.43 20.40
N LEU A 671 5.04 -8.52 21.21
CA LEU A 671 5.75 -7.29 21.61
C LEU A 671 6.95 -7.61 22.51
N LYS A 672 6.81 -8.56 23.44
CA LYS A 672 7.95 -9.05 24.25
C LYS A 672 9.02 -9.72 23.38
N GLY A 673 8.61 -10.48 22.37
CA GLY A 673 9.52 -11.07 21.39
C GLY A 673 10.33 -10.01 20.63
N LEU A 674 9.71 -8.88 20.27
CA LEU A 674 10.40 -7.75 19.64
C LEU A 674 11.42 -7.08 20.58
N ILE A 675 11.09 -6.89 21.86
CA ILE A 675 12.07 -6.38 22.84
C ILE A 675 13.29 -7.31 22.92
N ALA A 676 13.08 -8.63 23.01
CA ALA A 676 14.17 -9.60 23.06
C ALA A 676 15.05 -9.57 21.80
N LYS A 677 14.45 -9.38 20.62
CA LYS A 677 15.19 -9.19 19.36
C LYS A 677 16.01 -7.90 19.36
N ALA A 678 15.43 -6.80 19.84
CA ALA A 678 16.13 -5.52 19.97
C ALA A 678 17.33 -5.64 20.91
N ASP A 679 17.17 -6.31 22.06
CA ASP A 679 18.25 -6.56 23.02
C ASP A 679 19.40 -7.36 22.39
N ALA A 680 19.07 -8.42 21.65
CA ALA A 680 20.07 -9.21 20.92
C ALA A 680 20.80 -8.34 19.89
N ARG A 681 20.07 -7.54 19.11
CA ARG A 681 20.69 -6.66 18.10
C ARG A 681 21.58 -5.59 18.71
N ILE A 682 21.17 -4.98 19.81
CA ILE A 682 21.99 -4.02 20.56
C ILE A 682 23.27 -4.69 21.08
N ALA A 683 23.17 -5.91 21.61
CA ALA A 683 24.33 -6.66 22.10
C ALA A 683 25.33 -6.99 20.98
N GLU A 684 24.85 -7.40 19.81
CA GLU A 684 25.68 -7.66 18.61
C GLU A 684 26.45 -6.42 18.14
N ILE A 685 25.80 -5.24 18.16
CA ILE A 685 26.44 -3.98 17.76
C ILE A 685 27.48 -3.57 18.81
N ARG A 686 27.11 -3.59 20.10
CA ARG A 686 28.01 -3.20 21.21
C ARG A 686 29.23 -4.12 21.31
N SER A 687 29.09 -5.41 21.00
CA SER A 687 30.21 -6.36 21.03
C SER A 687 31.11 -6.25 19.80
N GLY A 688 30.64 -5.65 18.70
CA GLY A 688 31.30 -5.64 17.41
C GLY A 688 31.18 -6.96 16.63
N GLU A 689 30.45 -7.96 17.15
CA GLU A 689 30.19 -9.23 16.45
C GLU A 689 29.50 -8.98 15.11
N LYS A 690 28.51 -8.08 15.12
CA LYS A 690 27.83 -7.65 13.92
C LYS A 690 27.49 -6.16 14.02
N PRO A 691 28.28 -5.26 13.41
CA PRO A 691 28.03 -3.82 13.44
C PRO A 691 26.74 -3.46 12.71
N ALA A 692 26.33 -2.19 12.76
CA ALA A 692 25.24 -1.66 11.95
C ALA A 692 25.47 -1.95 10.46
N LEU A 693 24.38 -2.22 9.75
CA LEU A 693 24.38 -2.56 8.34
C LEU A 693 25.05 -1.44 7.52
N THR A 694 26.06 -1.82 6.75
CA THR A 694 26.74 -0.94 5.80
C THR A 694 26.90 -1.65 4.45
N PRO A 695 26.82 -0.92 3.32
CA PRO A 695 27.14 -1.49 2.01
C PRO A 695 28.63 -1.84 1.91
N ASP A 696 28.98 -2.75 1.01
CA ASP A 696 30.38 -3.03 0.70
C ASP A 696 31.03 -1.84 -0.04
N ALA A 697 32.33 -1.63 0.19
CA ALA A 697 33.07 -0.49 -0.38
C ALA A 697 33.07 -0.48 -1.93
N ASN A 698 32.97 -1.65 -2.56
CA ASN A 698 32.92 -1.83 -4.01
C ASN A 698 31.51 -2.18 -4.54
N ALA A 699 30.45 -1.90 -3.76
CA ALA A 699 29.06 -2.02 -4.20
C ALA A 699 28.77 -1.13 -5.43
N LYS A 700 27.87 -1.57 -6.31
CA LYS A 700 27.48 -0.83 -7.52
C LYS A 700 26.06 -0.29 -7.41
N TYR A 701 25.96 1.03 -7.54
CA TYR A 701 24.69 1.75 -7.57
C TYR A 701 24.30 2.08 -9.00
N PHE A 702 22.99 2.22 -9.25
CA PHE A 702 22.49 2.70 -10.53
C PHE A 702 22.92 4.15 -10.80
N ALA A 703 22.86 4.97 -9.76
CA ALA A 703 23.30 6.36 -9.75
C ALA A 703 23.74 6.75 -8.34
N GLU A 704 24.53 7.80 -8.24
CA GLU A 704 24.92 8.43 -6.97
C GLU A 704 24.51 9.90 -7.01
N VAL A 705 23.87 10.35 -5.94
CA VAL A 705 23.44 11.74 -5.76
C VAL A 705 24.15 12.30 -4.54
N VAL A 706 24.84 13.42 -4.72
CA VAL A 706 25.53 14.14 -3.64
C VAL A 706 24.77 15.43 -3.35
N VAL A 707 24.20 15.54 -2.16
CA VAL A 707 23.51 16.75 -1.71
C VAL A 707 24.52 17.69 -1.06
N ASP A 708 24.66 18.88 -1.65
CA ASP A 708 25.49 19.95 -1.14
C ASP A 708 24.68 20.80 -0.15
N LEU A 709 25.02 20.73 1.13
CA LEU A 709 24.32 21.47 2.19
C LEU A 709 24.69 22.96 2.18
N ASP A 710 25.87 23.33 1.67
CA ASP A 710 26.39 24.70 1.74
C ASP A 710 25.61 25.66 0.83
N ILE A 711 24.90 25.14 -0.17
CA ILE A 711 24.08 25.93 -1.10
C ILE A 711 22.61 26.02 -0.68
N ILE A 712 22.23 25.42 0.45
CA ILE A 712 20.87 25.46 1.00
C ILE A 712 20.84 26.51 2.12
N ASP A 713 20.50 27.76 1.78
CA ASP A 713 20.48 28.88 2.73
C ASP A 713 19.08 29.45 3.03
N GLU A 714 18.05 28.96 2.34
CA GLU A 714 16.67 29.37 2.60
C GLU A 714 15.67 28.22 2.53
N PRO A 715 14.55 28.31 3.28
CA PRO A 715 13.52 27.27 3.30
C PRO A 715 12.98 26.91 1.92
N MET A 716 12.62 25.63 1.75
CA MET A 716 12.23 25.04 0.48
C MET A 716 10.78 24.56 0.50
N ILE A 717 9.99 25.00 -0.49
CA ILE A 717 8.57 24.68 -0.62
C ILE A 717 8.37 23.81 -1.87
N ALA A 718 7.71 22.65 -1.71
CA ALA A 718 7.20 21.89 -2.84
C ALA A 718 5.89 22.53 -3.33
N ASP A 719 5.90 23.02 -4.57
CA ASP A 719 4.82 23.78 -5.19
C ASP A 719 4.06 22.89 -6.20
N PRO A 720 2.74 22.69 -6.08
CA PRO A 720 1.96 21.96 -7.06
C PRO A 720 1.91 22.64 -8.45
N ASP A 721 2.33 23.89 -8.57
CA ASP A 721 2.37 24.67 -9.81
C ASP A 721 1.05 24.59 -10.59
N VAL A 722 -0.06 24.78 -9.87
CA VAL A 722 -1.43 24.53 -10.37
C VAL A 722 -1.76 25.29 -11.65
N ASN A 723 -1.03 26.36 -11.95
CA ASN A 723 -1.21 27.23 -13.10
C ASN A 723 -0.22 26.97 -14.24
N ASN A 724 0.58 25.89 -14.18
CA ASN A 724 1.49 25.53 -15.27
C ASN A 724 0.71 25.41 -16.60
N ALA A 725 1.25 25.95 -17.69
CA ALA A 725 0.62 25.86 -19.00
C ALA A 725 0.53 24.42 -19.50
N ASP A 726 1.53 23.60 -19.15
CA ASP A 726 1.53 22.16 -19.39
C ASP A 726 0.79 21.44 -18.25
N VAL A 727 -0.39 20.89 -18.57
CA VAL A 727 -1.23 20.17 -17.61
C VAL A 727 -0.50 18.98 -17.00
N SER A 728 0.38 18.31 -17.76
CA SER A 728 1.10 17.12 -17.31
C SER A 728 2.11 17.40 -16.19
N ARG A 729 2.46 18.67 -15.95
CA ARG A 729 3.43 19.10 -14.95
C ARG A 729 2.79 19.62 -13.67
N ARG A 730 1.49 19.87 -13.68
CA ARG A 730 0.73 20.29 -12.50
C ARG A 730 0.67 19.14 -11.49
N TYR A 731 0.65 19.48 -10.21
CA TYR A 731 0.52 18.55 -9.09
C TYR A 731 1.62 17.47 -9.06
N THR A 732 2.81 17.81 -9.56
CA THR A 732 4.01 16.98 -9.47
C THR A 732 4.89 17.47 -8.32
N HIS A 733 5.62 16.57 -7.68
CA HIS A 733 6.57 16.96 -6.62
C HIS A 733 7.84 17.62 -7.18
N ASP A 734 8.03 17.68 -8.49
CA ASP A 734 9.28 18.09 -9.14
C ASP A 734 9.57 19.60 -9.05
N THR A 735 8.58 20.40 -8.65
CA THR A 735 8.72 21.85 -8.54
C THR A 735 9.03 22.26 -7.11
N ILE A 736 10.31 22.44 -6.80
CA ILE A 736 10.78 22.96 -5.50
C ILE A 736 11.18 24.42 -5.66
N ARG A 737 10.63 25.28 -4.80
CA ARG A 737 10.86 26.73 -4.84
C ARG A 737 11.40 27.22 -3.50
N PRO A 738 12.46 28.04 -3.49
CA PRO A 738 12.89 28.71 -2.28
C PRO A 738 11.83 29.70 -1.80
N ILE A 739 11.84 30.04 -0.51
CA ILE A 739 10.88 31.00 0.04
C ILE A 739 10.97 32.39 -0.61
N SER A 740 12.17 32.83 -1.02
CA SER A 740 12.39 34.08 -1.74
C SER A 740 11.59 34.20 -3.04
N TYR A 741 11.27 33.08 -3.69
CA TYR A 741 10.45 33.05 -4.90
C TYR A 741 9.09 33.74 -4.72
N TYR A 742 8.49 33.61 -3.53
CA TYR A 742 7.16 34.15 -3.24
C TYR A 742 7.17 35.61 -2.76
N GLY A 743 8.36 36.21 -2.59
CA GLY A 743 8.52 37.61 -2.18
C GLY A 743 7.86 37.99 -0.86
N GLY A 744 7.51 36.99 -0.03
CA GLY A 744 6.75 37.21 1.19
C GLY A 744 5.28 37.60 0.97
N THR A 745 4.70 37.40 -0.22
CA THR A 745 3.35 37.92 -0.55
C THR A 745 2.31 36.85 -0.89
N LYS A 746 2.69 35.59 -1.08
CA LYS A 746 1.73 34.54 -1.43
C LYS A 746 0.78 34.30 -0.27
N LYS A 747 -0.52 34.55 -0.48
CA LYS A 747 -1.59 34.33 0.52
C LYS A 747 -1.61 32.87 0.97
N VAL A 748 -1.82 32.65 2.27
CA VAL A 748 -2.06 31.33 2.86
C VAL A 748 -3.40 31.39 3.55
N ASP A 749 -4.29 30.47 3.18
CA ASP A 749 -5.65 30.37 3.71
C ASP A 749 -5.75 29.33 4.85
N LEU A 750 -4.84 28.34 4.90
CA LEU A 750 -4.77 27.36 5.99
C LEU A 750 -3.35 26.81 6.18
N GLY A 751 -2.89 26.73 7.44
CA GLY A 751 -1.67 26.04 7.85
C GLY A 751 -1.97 24.67 8.48
N PHE A 752 -1.22 23.63 8.12
CA PHE A 752 -1.37 22.30 8.72
C PHE A 752 -0.03 21.69 9.16
N VAL A 753 0.13 21.47 10.47
CA VAL A 753 1.27 20.75 11.06
C VAL A 753 0.78 19.40 11.60
N GLY A 754 0.95 18.36 10.80
CA GLY A 754 0.55 17.01 11.19
C GLY A 754 0.75 16.04 10.03
N SER A 755 1.22 14.83 10.33
CA SER A 755 1.33 13.67 9.44
C SER A 755 2.34 12.68 10.05
N CYS A 756 2.70 11.64 9.30
CA CYS A 756 3.83 10.77 9.59
C CYS A 756 5.20 11.47 9.51
N MET A 757 5.31 12.65 8.86
CA MET A 757 6.56 13.42 8.79
C MET A 757 6.88 14.16 10.10
N VAL A 758 5.87 14.45 10.91
CA VAL A 758 6.02 15.22 12.16
C VAL A 758 6.54 14.31 13.27
N HIS A 759 7.46 14.78 14.10
CA HIS A 759 7.92 14.12 15.32
C HIS A 759 7.83 15.03 16.54
N LYS A 760 8.24 14.56 17.72
CA LYS A 760 8.17 15.37 18.96
C LYS A 760 8.83 16.75 18.78
N GLY A 761 10.01 16.80 18.16
CA GLY A 761 10.73 18.05 17.89
C GLY A 761 9.90 19.10 17.15
N ASP A 762 9.13 18.73 16.12
CA ASP A 762 8.25 19.66 15.41
C ASP A 762 7.19 20.29 16.31
N MET A 763 6.59 19.50 17.20
CA MET A 763 5.58 20.01 18.14
C MET A 763 6.20 21.02 19.12
N LYS A 764 7.45 20.80 19.53
CA LYS A 764 8.23 21.75 20.34
C LYS A 764 8.54 23.02 19.54
N ILE A 765 8.92 22.90 18.27
CA ILE A 765 9.10 24.05 17.36
C ILE A 765 7.83 24.91 17.35
N VAL A 766 6.64 24.31 17.20
CA VAL A 766 5.37 25.08 17.26
C VAL A 766 5.27 25.83 18.59
N ALA A 767 5.44 25.17 19.73
CA ALA A 767 5.35 25.79 21.05
C ALA A 767 6.38 26.92 21.26
N GLN A 768 7.63 26.72 20.86
CA GLN A 768 8.69 27.74 20.93
C GLN A 768 8.39 28.94 20.02
N MET A 769 7.91 28.72 18.80
CA MET A 769 7.56 29.80 17.89
C MET A 769 6.44 30.68 18.45
N LEU A 770 5.39 30.09 19.05
CA LEU A 770 4.33 30.85 19.69
C LEU A 770 4.86 31.73 20.84
N LYS A 771 5.82 31.21 21.63
CA LYS A 771 6.52 31.99 22.67
C LYS A 771 7.34 33.13 22.08
N ASN A 772 8.12 32.86 21.02
CA ASN A 772 8.94 33.87 20.36
C ASN A 772 8.08 35.01 19.81
N ILE A 773 6.95 34.67 19.17
CA ILE A 773 6.02 35.64 18.59
C ILE A 773 5.31 36.45 19.68
N GLU A 774 4.86 35.81 20.77
CA GLU A 774 4.32 36.55 21.92
C GLU A 774 5.36 37.50 22.51
N LYS A 775 6.64 37.07 22.60
CA LYS A 775 7.72 37.91 23.13
C LYS A 775 7.99 39.13 22.24
N THR A 776 7.90 39.00 20.92
CA THR A 776 8.18 40.09 19.98
C THR A 776 6.97 41.00 19.75
N GLU A 777 5.77 40.44 19.68
CA GLU A 777 4.54 41.17 19.29
C GLU A 777 3.58 41.45 20.46
N GLY A 778 3.82 40.84 21.63
CA GLY A 778 2.98 40.95 22.83
C GLY A 778 1.71 40.10 22.81
N LYS A 779 1.38 39.47 21.67
CA LYS A 779 0.26 38.53 21.51
C LYS A 779 0.52 37.58 20.35
N VAL A 780 -0.20 36.45 20.33
CA VAL A 780 -0.29 35.57 19.17
C VAL A 780 -1.65 35.76 18.52
N ALA A 781 -1.67 36.09 17.23
CA ALA A 781 -2.89 36.18 16.44
C ALA A 781 -2.70 35.43 15.11
N PHE A 782 -3.71 34.65 14.72
CA PHE A 782 -3.70 33.90 13.48
C PHE A 782 -4.43 34.69 12.40
N ASN A 783 -3.80 34.88 11.24
CA ASN A 783 -4.46 35.46 10.06
C ASN A 783 -5.00 34.37 9.11
N ALA A 784 -4.61 33.12 9.35
CA ALA A 784 -5.18 31.89 8.79
C ALA A 784 -5.20 30.80 9.88
N PRO A 785 -6.16 29.85 9.88
CA PRO A 785 -6.19 28.72 10.79
C PRO A 785 -4.87 27.95 10.80
N LEU A 786 -4.45 27.50 11.98
CA LEU A 786 -3.37 26.53 12.14
C LEU A 786 -3.94 25.24 12.72
N VAL A 787 -3.97 24.18 11.91
CA VAL A 787 -4.40 22.86 12.35
C VAL A 787 -3.16 22.04 12.74
N VAL A 788 -3.11 21.56 13.98
CA VAL A 788 -1.99 20.78 14.50
C VAL A 788 -2.48 19.41 14.95
N ALA A 789 -1.86 18.35 14.46
CA ALA A 789 -2.13 16.97 14.87
C ALA A 789 -0.81 16.28 15.25
N ALA A 790 -0.61 16.02 16.54
CA ALA A 790 0.51 15.20 17.00
C ALA A 790 0.38 13.79 16.40
N PRO A 791 1.47 13.09 16.04
CA PRO A 791 1.33 11.82 15.35
C PRO A 791 0.97 10.65 16.27
N THR A 792 1.26 10.73 17.58
CA THR A 792 0.94 9.65 18.55
C THR A 792 0.53 10.22 19.92
N TYR A 793 -0.22 9.43 20.69
CA TYR A 793 -0.53 9.73 22.09
C TYR A 793 0.72 9.78 22.97
N ASN A 794 1.69 8.88 22.76
CA ASN A 794 2.94 8.90 23.53
C ASN A 794 3.67 10.25 23.39
N ILE A 795 3.67 10.85 22.20
CA ILE A 795 4.26 12.19 21.99
C ILE A 795 3.46 13.26 22.75
N ILE A 796 2.12 13.18 22.79
CA ILE A 796 1.31 14.10 23.61
C ILE A 796 1.67 13.95 25.09
N ASP A 797 1.79 12.74 25.59
CA ASP A 797 2.12 12.47 27.00
C ASP A 797 3.51 13.03 27.36
N GLU A 798 4.50 12.85 26.48
CA GLU A 798 5.83 13.45 26.62
C GLU A 798 5.77 14.99 26.62
N LEU A 799 5.03 15.61 25.69
CA LEU A 799 4.88 17.07 25.61
C LEU A 799 4.15 17.65 26.82
N LYS A 800 3.21 16.91 27.42
CA LYS A 800 2.54 17.29 28.67
C LYS A 800 3.52 17.25 29.83
N ALA A 801 4.33 16.20 29.94
CA ALA A 801 5.36 16.08 30.99
C ALA A 801 6.43 17.18 30.88
N GLU A 802 6.77 17.59 29.66
CA GLU A 802 7.74 18.65 29.37
C GLU A 802 7.16 20.08 29.46
N GLY A 803 5.82 20.23 29.60
CA GLY A 803 5.12 21.52 29.68
C GLY A 803 4.91 22.24 28.34
N ASP A 804 5.34 21.65 27.22
CA ASP A 804 5.15 22.22 25.88
C ASP A 804 3.68 22.12 25.42
N TRP A 805 2.95 21.08 25.84
CA TRP A 805 1.52 20.95 25.52
C TRP A 805 0.67 22.08 26.12
N GLU A 806 1.00 22.54 27.33
CA GLU A 806 0.29 23.65 27.98
C GLU A 806 0.37 24.96 27.16
N ILE A 807 1.49 25.16 26.47
CA ILE A 807 1.70 26.31 25.60
C ILE A 807 0.82 26.20 24.36
N LEU A 808 0.74 25.01 23.76
CA LEU A 808 -0.16 24.76 22.63
C LEU A 808 -1.62 24.97 23.06
N GLN A 809 -2.01 24.50 24.24
CA GLN A 809 -3.35 24.68 24.80
C GLN A 809 -3.66 26.17 25.05
N LYS A 810 -2.71 26.95 25.57
CA LYS A 810 -2.87 28.39 25.84
C LYS A 810 -3.36 29.18 24.62
N TYR A 811 -2.91 28.83 23.42
CA TYR A 811 -3.26 29.54 22.18
C TYR A 811 -4.29 28.82 21.32
N SER A 812 -4.75 27.64 21.75
CA SER A 812 -5.72 26.84 21.02
C SER A 812 -7.15 27.30 21.30
N GLY A 813 -7.97 27.38 20.25
CA GLY A 813 -9.42 27.52 20.38
C GLY A 813 -10.16 26.19 20.31
N PHE A 814 -9.46 25.08 20.08
CA PHE A 814 -10.04 23.73 20.00
C PHE A 814 -9.04 22.66 20.42
N GLU A 815 -9.45 21.74 21.29
CA GLU A 815 -8.72 20.51 21.58
C GLU A 815 -9.66 19.31 21.42
N PHE A 816 -9.14 18.23 20.85
CA PHE A 816 -9.90 17.00 20.67
C PHE A 816 -10.33 16.39 22.02
N ASP A 817 -11.43 15.63 22.00
CA ASP A 817 -11.97 14.94 23.17
C ASP A 817 -12.21 13.46 22.84
N ASP A 818 -11.56 12.55 23.58
CA ASP A 818 -11.72 11.11 23.40
C ASP A 818 -12.97 10.53 24.07
N VAL A 819 -13.53 11.23 25.04
CA VAL A 819 -14.84 10.91 25.63
C VAL A 819 -15.96 11.32 24.68
N LYS A 820 -15.79 12.45 23.99
CA LYS A 820 -16.76 12.99 23.01
C LYS A 820 -16.10 13.22 21.65
N PRO A 821 -15.76 12.14 20.92
CA PRO A 821 -15.16 12.26 19.60
C PRO A 821 -16.07 13.05 18.65
N LYS A 822 -15.44 13.90 17.84
CA LYS A 822 -16.11 14.61 16.74
C LYS A 822 -16.78 13.60 15.80
N THR A 823 -18.02 13.88 15.40
CA THR A 823 -18.84 12.97 14.55
C THR A 823 -19.15 13.54 13.17
N ALA A 824 -18.69 14.76 12.88
CA ALA A 824 -18.85 15.42 11.60
C ALA A 824 -17.53 16.08 11.18
N ASN A 825 -17.26 16.06 9.87
CA ASN A 825 -16.08 16.70 9.30
C ASN A 825 -16.20 18.22 9.40
N ARG A 826 -15.08 18.94 9.59
CA ARG A 826 -15.06 20.37 9.27
C ARG A 826 -14.92 20.58 7.78
N THR A 827 -15.61 21.63 7.32
CA THR A 827 -15.54 22.16 5.96
C THR A 827 -15.26 23.66 5.93
N ALA A 828 -15.03 24.26 7.10
CA ALA A 828 -14.71 25.67 7.29
C ALA A 828 -13.93 25.83 8.59
N TYR A 829 -13.09 26.86 8.66
CA TYR A 829 -12.19 27.08 9.79
C TYR A 829 -12.20 28.54 10.24
N GLU A 830 -12.17 28.74 11.55
CA GLU A 830 -11.89 30.03 12.16
C GLU A 830 -10.37 30.24 12.26
N ASN A 831 -9.92 31.49 12.24
CA ASN A 831 -8.50 31.82 12.36
C ASN A 831 -7.99 31.61 13.80
N ILE A 832 -7.88 30.36 14.21
CA ILE A 832 -7.40 29.90 15.52
C ILE A 832 -6.46 28.71 15.35
N LEU A 833 -5.77 28.34 16.42
CA LEU A 833 -5.07 27.07 16.53
C LEU A 833 -6.07 25.95 16.89
N TYR A 834 -6.02 24.85 16.14
CA TYR A 834 -6.75 23.61 16.41
C TYR A 834 -5.77 22.52 16.83
N LEU A 835 -5.98 21.90 17.99
CA LEU A 835 -5.30 20.69 18.42
C LEU A 835 -6.19 19.48 18.12
N GLU A 836 -5.88 18.81 17.01
CA GLU A 836 -6.60 17.64 16.53
C GLU A 836 -6.09 16.35 17.18
N ARG A 837 -6.96 15.33 17.21
CA ARG A 837 -6.63 13.99 17.72
C ARG A 837 -5.43 13.41 16.97
N PRO A 838 -4.54 12.65 17.65
CA PRO A 838 -3.51 11.88 16.98
C PRO A 838 -4.02 11.07 15.79
N GLY A 839 -3.36 11.21 14.65
CA GLY A 839 -3.76 10.56 13.42
C GLY A 839 -3.35 11.33 12.17
N CYS A 840 -3.77 10.83 11.01
CA CYS A 840 -3.35 11.38 9.72
C CYS A 840 -4.04 12.71 9.38
N ASN A 841 -5.27 12.92 9.87
CA ASN A 841 -6.03 14.17 9.70
C ASN A 841 -6.02 14.67 8.22
N LEU A 842 -5.80 15.97 7.99
CA LEU A 842 -5.75 16.62 6.67
C LEU A 842 -4.71 16.01 5.71
N CYS A 843 -3.70 15.26 6.20
CA CYS A 843 -2.73 14.58 5.32
C CYS A 843 -3.44 13.61 4.34
N MET A 844 -4.51 12.95 4.79
CA MET A 844 -5.31 12.10 3.91
C MET A 844 -6.46 12.84 3.22
N GLY A 845 -7.03 13.86 3.85
CA GLY A 845 -8.15 14.62 3.28
C GLY A 845 -9.42 13.79 3.06
N ASN A 846 -9.55 12.65 3.74
CA ASN A 846 -10.70 11.76 3.65
C ASN A 846 -11.82 12.10 4.64
N GLN A 847 -11.49 12.80 5.73
CA GLN A 847 -12.43 13.30 6.74
C GLN A 847 -12.46 14.83 6.68
N GLU A 848 -11.50 15.47 7.36
CA GLU A 848 -11.30 16.92 7.29
C GLU A 848 -10.80 17.35 5.91
N LYS A 849 -11.24 18.52 5.44
CA LYS A 849 -10.76 19.18 4.22
C LYS A 849 -10.71 20.70 4.43
N ALA A 850 -9.76 21.35 3.77
CA ALA A 850 -9.74 22.81 3.65
C ALA A 850 -10.91 23.32 2.80
N GLU A 851 -11.18 24.64 2.87
CA GLU A 851 -12.24 25.24 2.07
C GLU A 851 -11.87 25.24 0.58
N LYS A 852 -12.88 25.18 -0.29
CA LYS A 852 -12.64 25.10 -1.73
C LYS A 852 -11.89 26.35 -2.20
N GLY A 853 -10.85 26.13 -3.01
CA GLY A 853 -9.99 27.19 -3.52
C GLY A 853 -8.92 27.66 -2.54
N ASP A 854 -8.83 27.12 -1.32
CA ASP A 854 -7.80 27.52 -0.37
C ASP A 854 -6.37 27.27 -0.88
N THR A 855 -5.48 28.17 -0.49
CA THR A 855 -4.03 27.96 -0.53
C THR A 855 -3.59 27.39 0.82
N VAL A 856 -3.35 26.07 0.84
CA VAL A 856 -2.93 25.34 2.05
C VAL A 856 -1.41 25.22 2.10
N LEU A 857 -0.79 25.51 3.23
CA LEU A 857 0.62 25.22 3.49
C LEU A 857 0.73 24.14 4.57
N ALA A 858 1.36 23.00 4.27
CA ALA A 858 1.30 21.81 5.11
C ALA A 858 2.66 21.12 5.31
N THR A 859 2.82 20.44 6.45
CA THR A 859 3.94 19.52 6.70
C THR A 859 3.65 18.09 6.21
N SER A 860 2.50 17.86 5.56
CA SER A 860 2.10 16.58 4.99
C SER A 860 3.00 16.16 3.82
N THR A 861 2.68 15.03 3.18
CA THR A 861 3.52 14.45 2.13
C THR A 861 3.04 14.73 0.71
N ARG A 862 1.78 15.12 0.49
CA ARG A 862 1.17 15.14 -0.85
C ARG A 862 0.48 16.45 -1.20
N LEU A 863 0.65 16.82 -2.46
CA LEU A 863 0.11 18.04 -3.08
C LEU A 863 -0.87 17.78 -4.23
N PHE A 864 -1.39 16.56 -4.37
CA PHE A 864 -2.27 16.17 -5.48
C PHE A 864 -3.59 16.96 -5.51
N GLN A 865 -4.13 17.16 -6.72
CA GLN A 865 -5.42 17.81 -6.93
C GLN A 865 -6.53 17.13 -6.12
N GLY A 866 -7.37 17.93 -5.45
CA GLY A 866 -8.52 17.44 -4.70
C GLY A 866 -8.22 16.72 -3.39
N ARG A 867 -6.93 16.54 -3.03
CA ARG A 867 -6.48 15.79 -1.85
C ARG A 867 -6.92 16.48 -0.55
N VAL A 868 -6.27 17.60 -0.23
CA VAL A 868 -6.56 18.40 0.98
C VAL A 868 -7.61 19.47 0.69
N VAL A 869 -7.62 19.97 -0.55
CA VAL A 869 -8.42 21.09 -1.01
C VAL A 869 -8.96 20.83 -2.41
N GLU A 870 -10.22 21.22 -2.65
CA GLU A 870 -10.88 21.14 -3.96
C GLU A 870 -10.88 22.51 -4.65
N ASP A 871 -11.10 22.52 -5.96
CA ASP A 871 -11.22 23.76 -6.74
C ASP A 871 -12.59 24.44 -6.50
N THR A 872 -12.63 25.78 -6.58
CA THR A 872 -13.86 26.52 -6.89
C THR A 872 -13.99 26.74 -8.40
N ALA A 873 -15.05 27.40 -8.85
CA ALA A 873 -15.17 27.78 -10.25
C ALA A 873 -14.13 28.84 -10.67
N GLU A 874 -13.63 29.64 -9.71
CA GLU A 874 -12.76 30.80 -9.97
C GLU A 874 -11.31 30.62 -9.50
N LYS A 875 -11.04 29.71 -8.55
CA LYS A 875 -9.70 29.49 -7.96
C LYS A 875 -9.43 28.00 -7.80
N LYS A 876 -8.26 27.57 -8.29
CA LYS A 876 -7.75 26.22 -8.04
C LYS A 876 -7.34 26.09 -6.57
N GLY A 877 -7.76 25.01 -5.94
CA GLY A 877 -7.24 24.61 -4.64
C GLY A 877 -5.78 24.18 -4.80
N GLU A 878 -4.92 24.65 -3.92
CA GLU A 878 -3.50 24.30 -3.93
C GLU A 878 -3.00 23.92 -2.54
N SER A 879 -2.20 22.86 -2.46
CA SER A 879 -1.54 22.44 -1.22
C SER A 879 -0.04 22.44 -1.45
N LEU A 880 0.66 23.33 -0.77
CA LEU A 880 2.11 23.46 -0.79
C LEU A 880 2.71 22.75 0.42
N LEU A 881 3.88 22.14 0.25
CA LEU A 881 4.54 21.41 1.33
C LEU A 881 5.77 22.16 1.82
N ALA A 882 5.88 22.36 3.13
CA ALA A 882 6.98 23.12 3.74
C ALA A 882 7.38 22.55 5.11
N SER A 883 8.49 23.05 5.67
CA SER A 883 8.92 22.73 7.03
C SER A 883 7.99 23.35 8.09
N THR A 884 7.96 22.75 9.29
CA THR A 884 7.11 23.18 10.41
C THR A 884 7.19 24.69 10.68
N PRO A 885 8.38 25.31 10.74
CA PRO A 885 8.44 26.74 11.04
C PRO A 885 7.81 27.62 9.95
N VAL A 886 7.97 27.27 8.67
CA VAL A 886 7.36 28.03 7.57
C VAL A 886 5.84 27.95 7.66
N VAL A 887 5.28 26.76 7.93
CA VAL A 887 3.83 26.56 8.07
C VAL A 887 3.25 27.39 9.22
N VAL A 888 3.87 27.34 10.40
CA VAL A 888 3.39 28.08 11.59
C VAL A 888 3.44 29.57 11.34
N LEU A 889 4.58 30.09 10.87
CA LEU A 889 4.73 31.52 10.61
C LEU A 889 3.77 31.99 9.51
N SER A 890 3.53 31.18 8.49
CA SER A 890 2.56 31.51 7.44
C SER A 890 1.13 31.59 7.93
N ALA A 891 0.70 30.72 8.85
CA ALA A 891 -0.64 30.80 9.43
C ALA A 891 -0.82 32.08 10.27
N ILE A 892 0.23 32.50 10.98
CA ILE A 892 0.24 33.74 11.76
C ILE A 892 0.20 34.96 10.85
N LEU A 893 0.96 34.97 9.76
CA LEU A 893 1.01 36.11 8.81
C LEU A 893 -0.16 36.12 7.81
N GLY A 894 -0.80 34.98 7.53
CA GLY A 894 -1.78 34.82 6.44
C GLY A 894 -1.15 34.81 5.04
N ARG A 895 0.18 34.66 4.98
CA ARG A 895 1.00 34.67 3.77
C ARG A 895 2.34 33.95 3.99
N THR A 896 3.08 33.66 2.94
CA THR A 896 4.48 33.22 3.05
C THR A 896 5.33 34.29 3.75
N PRO A 897 6.24 33.96 4.68
CA PRO A 897 7.16 34.93 5.28
C PRO A 897 8.28 35.33 4.30
N SER A 898 8.94 36.46 4.57
CA SER A 898 10.26 36.76 4.00
C SER A 898 11.36 35.90 4.65
N ALA A 899 12.53 35.82 4.02
CA ALA A 899 13.67 35.11 4.61
C ALA A 899 14.11 35.73 5.95
N GLU A 900 13.98 37.06 6.12
CA GLU A 900 14.32 37.74 7.37
C GLU A 900 13.29 37.49 8.47
N GLU A 901 11.99 37.57 8.13
CA GLU A 901 10.89 37.22 9.05
C GLU A 901 11.05 35.79 9.57
N TYR A 902 11.39 34.85 8.66
CA TYR A 902 11.66 33.47 9.01
C TYR A 902 12.85 33.33 9.97
N LYS A 903 14.02 33.91 9.64
CA LYS A 903 15.24 33.82 10.46
C LYS A 903 15.01 34.40 11.87
N ALA A 904 14.25 35.48 11.98
CA ALA A 904 13.89 36.06 13.28
C ALA A 904 12.95 35.14 14.09
N ALA A 905 11.96 34.51 13.44
CA ALA A 905 10.99 33.66 14.14
C ALA A 905 11.61 32.37 14.70
N VAL A 906 12.63 31.82 14.02
CA VAL A 906 13.32 30.58 14.44
C VAL A 906 14.53 30.82 15.35
N GLU A 907 14.82 32.06 15.71
CA GLU A 907 15.96 32.38 16.58
C GLU A 907 15.85 31.65 17.92
N GLY A 908 16.94 30.95 18.31
CA GLY A 908 17.02 30.22 19.56
C GLY A 908 16.17 28.94 19.62
N ILE A 909 15.54 28.52 18.52
CA ILE A 909 14.81 27.25 18.44
C ILE A 909 15.76 26.13 18.03
N ASP A 910 15.65 24.96 18.69
CA ASP A 910 16.38 23.77 18.27
C ASP A 910 15.64 23.07 17.13
N LEU A 911 15.93 23.49 15.90
CA LEU A 911 15.43 22.87 14.69
C LEU A 911 16.05 21.49 14.48
N THR A 912 15.41 20.66 13.64
CA THR A 912 15.96 19.33 13.32
C THR A 912 17.25 19.50 12.51
N LYS A 913 18.40 19.32 13.15
CA LYS A 913 19.73 19.49 12.54
C LYS A 913 20.28 18.17 12.06
N PHE A 914 20.98 18.22 10.93
CA PHE A 914 21.70 17.09 10.35
C PHE A 914 23.17 17.44 10.13
N ALA A 915 24.06 16.49 10.40
CA ALA A 915 25.48 16.58 10.07
C ALA A 915 25.87 15.34 9.26
N PRO A 916 26.53 15.49 8.10
CA PRO A 916 27.03 14.34 7.36
C PRO A 916 28.00 13.50 8.21
N PRO A 917 28.00 12.17 8.07
CA PRO A 917 28.98 11.31 8.75
C PRO A 917 30.42 11.77 8.44
N LYS A 918 31.28 11.87 9.47
CA LYS A 918 32.69 12.23 9.28
C LYS A 918 33.38 11.17 8.40
N ILE A 919 33.97 11.62 7.29
CA ILE A 919 34.75 10.78 6.36
C ILE A 919 35.96 10.23 7.14
N GLY A 920 35.86 8.97 7.57
CA GLY A 920 36.86 8.29 8.40
C GLY A 920 36.31 7.18 9.30
N ALA A 921 35.01 7.25 9.66
CA ALA A 921 34.40 6.23 10.54
C ALA A 921 33.95 4.95 9.81
N MET A 922 33.79 4.97 8.48
CA MET A 922 33.38 3.80 7.69
C MET A 922 34.55 2.91 7.21
N GLY A 923 35.79 3.17 7.66
CA GLY A 923 36.99 2.53 7.11
C GLY A 923 37.92 1.84 8.12
N ALA A 924 37.59 1.79 9.41
CA ALA A 924 38.43 1.15 10.41
C ALA A 924 37.62 0.16 11.25
N SER A 925 37.21 -0.95 10.64
CA SER A 925 37.09 -2.19 11.40
C SER A 925 38.52 -2.56 11.82
N VAL A 926 38.87 -2.17 13.03
CA VAL A 926 40.07 -2.65 13.70
C VAL A 926 39.73 -4.06 14.16
N HIS A 927 39.92 -5.08 13.33
CA HIS A 927 40.32 -6.44 13.72
C HIS A 927 40.63 -7.27 12.46
N TYR A 928 41.85 -7.81 12.44
CA TYR A 928 42.30 -8.90 11.57
C TYR A 928 41.52 -10.18 11.83
#